data_AF-A0A7V8X795-F1
#
_entry.id   AF-A0A7V8X795-F1
#
_cell.length_a   1.000
_cell.length_b   1.000
_cell.length_c   1.000
_cell.angle_alpha   90.00
_cell.angle_beta   90.00
_cell.angle_gamma   90.00
#
_symmetry.space_group_name_H-M   'P 1'
#
loop_
_entity.id
_entity.type
_entity.pdbx_description
1 polymer ?
#
loop_
_entity_poly.entity_id
_entity_poly.type
_entity_poly.pdbx_seq_one_letter_code
_entity_poly.pdbx_strand_id
1 'polypeptide(L)'
;MSLFDWWKKKRQPSAHREEQPRKPAEPVHAAPTPRRPQDGADGVAWIAPGQTAAVRGFKLPGGMLYIGSGPGLSKNGDEPALINPVLPMSAVAPDHDLPYWPSYGDIAPSHRWAYLTWLADGRQDASVPIGYVFLFMYGLERRVLVDMSENASLMSELPHIRSEMRRLLRIYGPQSGSFQSYASAFLEVIDFRLAERDREDDLGSAPPPLAESTWSVPLSLRIGLGQLAASGTPVPAEWALAWGWFLPDIDLRTPATRCTDEFACLFAIRYAEKFGEGLVIRPGKSRIRHTYRPASAGLPSIEIEPDGTRDVFEQKAAGRKLAALVDSVTDELDAYSRWMGRNPGSSRSLAASAFLPVALLAEPGGDVSKLRDWATQQVQRADPVRVPGQTLCHLWSPDQSDKLSKGDSVLLAQLLEHLGIGIEPDVRFGGVPLTSADKAVLFSIKAEAPHTATSAYGAAITLVHLAAAVGAAAGQISRAEVKQLGDHVASSLRLTPAEITRLYAHLTWLSGVDIKLTGLKKRLDTLTKPQRRHIGDVLVTVAAADGVISPEEVTTLRKIFKLLDLDPETLTSRLSASQTTSGPAPAERPIVVREAGVQDPGFPIPPRQVEGRQPQAVPSVAFRLDDATLQQIESETAAVSLLLVDIFGEDQEQSMHQRPDVSAAAATSSVGNAMDVGTDRSVQGLDLPHTRFLRALAERDQWEAAAFEALATKH
;
A
#
# COMPACT_ATOMS: atom_id res chain seq x y z
N MET A 1 1.00 25.38 -25.73
CA MET A 1 1.50 26.13 -26.90
C MET A 1 0.86 25.57 -28.16
N SER A 2 0.08 26.40 -28.85
CA SER A 2 -0.84 26.00 -29.94
C SER A 2 -0.16 26.03 -31.31
N LEU A 3 -0.59 25.15 -32.20
CA LEU A 3 -0.18 24.90 -33.59
C LEU A 3 -0.24 26.12 -34.56
N PHE A 4 -0.49 27.32 -34.04
CA PHE A 4 -0.65 28.55 -34.83
C PHE A 4 0.66 29.34 -35.04
N ASP A 5 1.67 29.17 -34.18
CA ASP A 5 2.94 29.93 -34.28
C ASP A 5 3.95 29.35 -35.28
N TRP A 6 3.76 28.10 -35.71
CA TRP A 6 4.65 27.42 -36.66
C TRP A 6 4.43 27.88 -38.12
N TRP A 7 3.26 28.42 -38.44
CA TRP A 7 2.87 28.73 -39.83
C TRP A 7 3.32 30.11 -40.31
N LYS A 8 3.68 31.03 -39.40
CA LYS A 8 4.00 32.43 -39.74
C LYS A 8 5.46 32.69 -40.13
N LYS A 9 6.34 31.68 -40.08
CA LYS A 9 7.80 31.86 -40.26
C LYS A 9 8.36 31.43 -41.64
N LYS A 10 7.51 31.05 -42.61
CA LYS A 10 7.95 30.69 -43.98
C LYS A 10 7.17 31.46 -45.05
N ARG A 11 7.82 32.52 -45.58
CA ARG A 11 7.59 33.33 -46.80
C ARG A 11 7.74 34.80 -46.39
N GLN A 12 8.72 35.60 -46.83
CA GLN A 12 9.11 35.97 -48.20
C GLN A 12 10.37 36.93 -48.14
N PRO A 13 10.86 37.58 -49.22
CA PRO A 13 12.03 37.22 -50.01
C PRO A 13 13.22 38.24 -49.94
N SER A 14 14.26 37.95 -50.71
CA SER A 14 15.58 38.60 -50.80
C SER A 14 15.63 39.89 -51.65
N ALA A 15 16.49 40.85 -51.24
CA ALA A 15 17.31 41.84 -52.02
C ALA A 15 17.52 43.09 -51.12
N HIS A 16 18.66 43.77 -50.99
CA HIS A 16 19.70 44.15 -51.94
C HIS A 16 21.09 44.30 -51.26
N ARG A 17 22.08 44.39 -52.15
CA ARG A 17 23.54 44.32 -52.04
C ARG A 17 24.15 45.72 -51.89
N GLU A 18 25.11 45.91 -50.99
CA GLU A 18 26.12 46.97 -51.07
C GLU A 18 27.52 46.37 -50.86
N GLU A 19 28.40 46.67 -51.82
CA GLU A 19 29.77 46.17 -51.96
C GLU A 19 30.77 47.14 -51.32
N GLN A 20 31.78 46.60 -50.63
CA GLN A 20 33.09 47.24 -50.39
C GLN A 20 34.17 46.14 -50.17
N PRO A 21 35.48 46.43 -50.36
CA PRO A 21 36.30 45.70 -51.33
C PRO A 21 37.26 44.64 -50.75
N ARG A 22 37.67 43.75 -51.66
CA ARG A 22 38.50 42.55 -51.46
C ARG A 22 39.97 42.86 -51.08
N LYS A 23 40.48 42.14 -50.08
CA LYS A 23 41.92 41.84 -49.88
C LYS A 23 42.20 40.35 -50.24
N PRO A 24 43.44 39.99 -50.61
CA PRO A 24 43.74 38.73 -51.31
C PRO A 24 43.74 37.50 -50.39
N ALA A 25 43.43 36.34 -50.98
CA ALA A 25 43.30 35.05 -50.31
C ALA A 25 44.66 34.41 -49.96
N GLU A 26 44.78 33.93 -48.72
CA GLU A 26 45.73 32.89 -48.29
C GLU A 26 45.06 31.51 -48.38
N PRO A 27 45.82 30.43 -48.62
CA PRO A 27 45.27 29.14 -49.02
C PRO A 27 44.59 28.42 -47.84
N VAL A 28 43.42 27.84 -48.15
CA VAL A 28 42.65 26.96 -47.27
C VAL A 28 43.51 25.75 -46.90
N HIS A 29 43.89 25.65 -45.63
CA HIS A 29 44.45 24.42 -45.06
C HIS A 29 43.37 23.32 -45.08
N ALA A 30 43.67 22.26 -45.83
CA ALA A 30 42.89 21.04 -45.85
C ALA A 30 42.74 20.44 -44.44
N ALA A 31 41.54 19.91 -44.16
CA ALA A 31 41.24 19.16 -42.95
C ALA A 31 42.24 18.00 -42.74
N PRO A 32 42.65 17.69 -41.49
CA PRO A 32 43.58 16.61 -41.24
C PRO A 32 42.92 15.25 -41.51
N THR A 33 43.45 14.54 -42.50
CA THR A 33 43.20 13.13 -42.79
C THR A 33 43.49 12.27 -41.54
N PRO A 34 42.71 11.22 -41.24
CA PRO A 34 43.02 10.32 -40.12
C PRO A 34 44.40 9.69 -40.33
N ARG A 35 45.30 9.87 -39.34
CA ARG A 35 46.61 9.23 -39.34
C ARG A 35 46.43 7.71 -39.30
N ARG A 36 46.93 7.04 -40.33
CA ARG A 36 47.21 5.61 -40.33
C ARG A 36 48.16 5.33 -39.14
N PRO A 37 47.91 4.32 -38.28
CA PRO A 37 48.93 3.89 -37.33
C PRO A 37 50.15 3.50 -38.15
N GLN A 38 51.30 4.09 -37.86
CA GLN A 38 52.55 3.69 -38.46
C GLN A 38 52.83 2.24 -38.03
N ASP A 39 53.05 1.37 -38.99
CA ASP A 39 53.66 0.05 -38.75
C ASP A 39 55.03 0.33 -38.10
N GLY A 40 55.17 0.03 -36.80
CA GLY A 40 56.43 0.10 -36.06
C GLY A 40 56.52 1.12 -34.92
N ALA A 41 55.56 1.18 -34.00
CA ALA A 41 55.76 1.81 -32.69
C ALA A 41 55.74 0.74 -31.59
N ASP A 42 56.91 0.38 -31.07
CA ASP A 42 57.00 -0.32 -29.79
C ASP A 42 56.41 0.59 -28.71
N GLY A 43 55.26 0.19 -28.17
CA GLY A 43 54.50 1.02 -27.24
C GLY A 43 53.04 0.58 -27.13
N VAL A 44 52.46 0.83 -25.95
CA VAL A 44 51.05 0.57 -25.68
C VAL A 44 50.27 1.88 -25.76
N ALA A 45 49.20 1.91 -26.55
CA ALA A 45 48.34 3.07 -26.74
C ALA A 45 46.93 2.82 -26.21
N TRP A 46 46.39 3.76 -25.43
CA TRP A 46 44.98 3.83 -25.10
C TRP A 46 44.20 4.52 -26.23
N ILE A 47 43.15 3.87 -26.73
CA ILE A 47 42.20 4.44 -27.67
C ILE A 47 41.04 5.05 -26.87
N ALA A 48 40.88 6.36 -26.95
CA ALA A 48 39.92 7.10 -26.12
C ALA A 48 38.45 6.78 -26.49
N PRO A 49 37.49 7.06 -25.59
CA PRO A 49 36.06 6.94 -25.87
C PRO A 49 35.66 7.60 -27.19
N GLY A 50 34.87 6.89 -28.01
CA GLY A 50 34.36 7.39 -29.29
C GLY A 50 35.35 7.35 -30.46
N GLN A 51 36.61 7.01 -30.23
CA GLN A 51 37.59 6.82 -31.30
C GLN A 51 37.47 5.43 -31.92
N THR A 52 37.83 5.29 -33.19
CA THR A 52 37.86 3.99 -33.88
C THR A 52 39.30 3.51 -34.02
N ALA A 53 39.57 2.26 -33.63
CA ALA A 53 40.87 1.62 -33.82
C ALA A 53 40.87 0.69 -35.05
N ALA A 54 42.06 0.43 -35.60
CA ALA A 54 42.26 -0.56 -36.64
C ALA A 54 43.28 -1.60 -36.18
N VAL A 55 42.89 -2.87 -36.14
CA VAL A 55 43.76 -3.99 -35.72
C VAL A 55 43.65 -5.10 -36.75
N ARG A 56 44.74 -5.38 -37.49
CA ARG A 56 44.82 -6.50 -38.46
C ARG A 56 43.57 -6.67 -39.35
N GLY A 57 43.06 -5.56 -39.90
CA GLY A 57 41.91 -5.54 -40.80
C GLY A 57 40.54 -5.33 -40.12
N PHE A 58 40.45 -5.50 -38.80
CA PHE A 58 39.25 -5.14 -38.04
C PHE A 58 39.17 -3.64 -37.81
N LYS A 59 37.96 -3.09 -37.95
CA LYS A 59 37.62 -1.72 -37.49
C LYS A 59 36.88 -1.85 -36.18
N LEU A 60 37.42 -1.30 -35.11
CA LEU A 60 36.90 -1.42 -33.76
C LEU A 60 36.31 -0.07 -33.34
N PRO A 61 34.99 0.13 -33.45
CA PRO A 61 34.35 1.40 -33.10
C PRO A 61 34.28 1.63 -31.59
N GLY A 62 34.09 2.88 -31.18
CA GLY A 62 33.78 3.26 -29.78
C GLY A 62 34.96 3.35 -28.83
N GLY A 63 36.12 2.77 -29.17
CA GLY A 63 37.37 2.89 -28.42
C GLY A 63 37.28 2.25 -27.03
N MET A 64 37.99 2.85 -26.07
CA MET A 64 38.23 2.34 -24.72
C MET A 64 39.06 1.05 -24.69
N LEU A 65 40.14 1.02 -25.47
CA LEU A 65 40.96 -0.18 -25.71
C LEU A 65 42.44 0.14 -25.52
N TYR A 66 43.18 -0.79 -24.91
CA TYR A 66 44.64 -0.77 -24.97
C TYR A 66 45.12 -1.63 -26.14
N ILE A 67 45.90 -1.04 -27.05
CA ILE A 67 46.46 -1.72 -28.22
C ILE A 67 47.96 -1.43 -28.30
N GLY A 68 48.77 -2.46 -28.53
CA GLY A 68 50.20 -2.28 -28.76
C GLY A 68 51.04 -3.54 -28.57
N SER A 69 52.33 -3.40 -28.79
CA SER A 69 53.34 -4.45 -28.56
C SER A 69 54.44 -3.91 -27.65
N GLY A 70 54.73 -4.59 -26.54
CA GLY A 70 55.74 -4.19 -25.55
C GLY A 70 55.62 -5.02 -24.25
N PRO A 71 56.58 -4.90 -23.31
CA PRO A 71 56.43 -5.49 -21.97
C PRO A 71 55.12 -4.98 -21.37
N GLY A 72 54.31 -5.89 -20.81
CA GLY A 72 52.94 -5.60 -20.40
C GLY A 72 52.83 -4.32 -19.56
N LEU A 73 51.69 -3.64 -19.64
CA LEU A 73 51.40 -2.42 -18.86
C LEU A 73 51.44 -2.64 -17.32
N SER A 74 51.55 -3.90 -16.87
CA SER A 74 51.63 -4.30 -15.47
C SER A 74 53.09 -4.45 -15.02
N LYS A 75 53.40 -4.00 -13.78
CA LYS A 75 54.70 -4.25 -13.13
C LYS A 75 55.00 -5.76 -12.96
N ASN A 76 53.99 -6.61 -13.07
CA ASN A 76 54.07 -8.06 -12.95
C ASN A 76 54.08 -8.81 -14.31
N GLY A 77 54.19 -8.09 -15.43
CA GLY A 77 54.48 -8.68 -16.75
C GLY A 77 53.28 -8.92 -17.67
N ASP A 78 52.10 -9.27 -17.14
CA ASP A 78 50.92 -9.56 -17.97
C ASP A 78 49.80 -8.53 -17.74
N GLU A 79 49.35 -7.91 -18.83
CA GLU A 79 48.17 -7.05 -18.87
C GLU A 79 47.04 -7.77 -19.62
N PRO A 80 46.04 -8.34 -18.91
CA PRO A 80 44.99 -9.16 -19.51
C PRO A 80 44.21 -8.45 -20.63
N ALA A 81 44.05 -7.12 -20.54
CA ALA A 81 43.27 -6.32 -21.48
C ALA A 81 44.03 -5.86 -22.73
N LEU A 82 45.36 -6.07 -22.80
CA LEU A 82 46.19 -5.52 -23.86
C LEU A 82 45.98 -6.30 -25.18
N ILE A 83 45.37 -5.64 -26.16
CA ILE A 83 45.24 -6.18 -27.52
C ILE A 83 46.58 -6.07 -28.21
N ASN A 84 47.31 -7.18 -28.24
CA ASN A 84 48.58 -7.29 -28.93
C ASN A 84 48.39 -7.67 -30.42
N PRO A 85 48.65 -6.74 -31.36
CA PRO A 85 48.46 -6.99 -32.79
C PRO A 85 49.55 -7.89 -33.39
N VAL A 86 50.58 -8.32 -32.65
CA VAL A 86 51.59 -9.26 -33.17
C VAL A 86 51.23 -10.73 -32.94
N LEU A 87 50.30 -11.03 -32.03
CA LEU A 87 49.94 -12.42 -31.69
C LEU A 87 49.17 -13.14 -32.82
N PRO A 88 49.31 -14.47 -32.96
CA PRO A 88 48.57 -15.24 -33.97
C PRO A 88 47.05 -15.18 -33.77
N MET A 89 46.31 -15.16 -34.89
CA MET A 89 44.84 -15.17 -34.91
C MET A 89 44.35 -16.14 -35.98
N SER A 90 43.20 -16.78 -35.74
CA SER A 90 42.60 -17.76 -36.64
C SER A 90 41.11 -17.47 -36.82
N ALA A 91 40.62 -17.40 -38.05
CA ALA A 91 39.21 -17.18 -38.36
C ALA A 91 38.31 -18.43 -38.18
N VAL A 92 38.86 -19.50 -37.60
CA VAL A 92 38.11 -20.71 -37.28
C VAL A 92 37.33 -20.49 -35.98
N ALA A 93 36.14 -21.08 -35.88
CA ALA A 93 35.36 -21.09 -34.65
C ALA A 93 36.21 -21.64 -33.49
N PRO A 94 36.09 -21.13 -32.25
CA PRO A 94 36.85 -21.67 -31.14
C PRO A 94 36.45 -23.11 -30.82
N ASP A 95 37.46 -23.98 -30.66
CA ASP A 95 37.28 -25.43 -30.45
C ASP A 95 37.17 -25.80 -28.95
N HIS A 96 37.44 -24.84 -28.06
CA HIS A 96 37.51 -25.01 -26.61
C HIS A 96 36.81 -23.85 -25.90
N ASP A 97 36.45 -24.07 -24.64
CA ASP A 97 35.88 -23.02 -23.81
C ASP A 97 36.93 -21.98 -23.40
N LEU A 98 36.47 -20.75 -23.23
CA LEU A 98 37.31 -19.66 -22.77
C LEU A 98 37.69 -19.90 -21.28
N PRO A 99 38.94 -19.64 -20.86
CA PRO A 99 39.31 -19.68 -19.46
C PRO A 99 38.43 -18.76 -18.60
N TYR A 100 38.21 -19.15 -17.33
CA TYR A 100 37.36 -18.38 -16.40
C TYR A 100 37.92 -16.97 -16.12
N TRP A 101 39.25 -16.81 -16.13
CA TRP A 101 39.96 -15.52 -16.03
C TRP A 101 40.81 -15.31 -17.28
N PRO A 102 40.21 -14.90 -18.40
CA PRO A 102 40.93 -14.82 -19.67
C PRO A 102 41.95 -13.68 -19.67
N SER A 103 43.02 -13.87 -20.43
CA SER A 103 44.01 -12.83 -20.77
C SER A 103 44.17 -12.83 -22.29
N TYR A 104 44.14 -11.66 -22.93
CA TYR A 104 44.26 -11.58 -24.39
C TYR A 104 45.57 -12.23 -24.90
N GLY A 105 46.64 -12.11 -24.10
CA GLY A 105 47.93 -12.75 -24.36
C GLY A 105 47.86 -14.27 -24.42
N ASP A 106 47.02 -14.88 -23.60
CA ASP A 106 47.03 -16.33 -23.33
C ASP A 106 45.92 -17.10 -24.05
N ILE A 107 44.84 -16.42 -24.46
CA ILE A 107 43.73 -17.06 -25.18
C ILE A 107 44.16 -17.56 -26.57
N ALA A 108 43.52 -18.64 -27.04
CA ALA A 108 43.84 -19.25 -28.33
C ALA A 108 43.62 -18.27 -29.51
N PRO A 109 44.31 -18.47 -30.65
CA PRO A 109 44.17 -17.63 -31.85
C PRO A 109 42.73 -17.46 -32.35
N SER A 110 41.88 -18.49 -32.22
CA SER A 110 40.45 -18.45 -32.56
C SER A 110 39.63 -17.54 -31.63
N HIS A 111 39.90 -17.60 -30.32
CA HIS A 111 39.28 -16.68 -29.35
C HIS A 111 39.71 -15.22 -29.56
N ARG A 112 40.97 -14.95 -29.94
CA ARG A 112 41.39 -13.58 -30.30
C ARG A 112 40.60 -13.05 -31.50
N TRP A 113 40.40 -13.87 -32.54
CA TRP A 113 39.59 -13.49 -33.70
C TRP A 113 38.12 -13.23 -33.31
N ALA A 114 37.52 -14.13 -32.53
CA ALA A 114 36.14 -13.98 -32.06
C ALA A 114 35.97 -12.73 -31.18
N TYR A 115 36.92 -12.45 -30.29
CA TYR A 115 36.92 -11.24 -29.47
C TYR A 115 37.00 -9.97 -30.31
N LEU A 116 37.90 -9.91 -31.31
CA LEU A 116 37.99 -8.77 -32.22
C LEU A 116 36.73 -8.62 -33.09
N THR A 117 36.09 -9.72 -33.45
CA THR A 117 34.80 -9.70 -34.18
C THR A 117 33.70 -9.07 -33.32
N TRP A 118 33.60 -9.47 -32.05
CA TRP A 118 32.66 -8.88 -31.09
C TRP A 118 32.92 -7.38 -30.84
N LEU A 119 34.19 -6.98 -30.73
CA LEU A 119 34.56 -5.56 -30.64
C LEU A 119 34.18 -4.79 -31.90
N ALA A 120 34.38 -5.37 -33.09
CA ALA A 120 34.04 -4.76 -34.38
C ALA A 120 32.52 -4.58 -34.58
N ASP A 121 31.72 -5.50 -34.03
CA ASP A 121 30.26 -5.42 -33.99
C ASP A 121 29.72 -4.41 -32.94
N GLY A 122 30.62 -3.65 -32.30
CA GLY A 122 30.24 -2.64 -31.32
C GLY A 122 29.78 -3.24 -29.98
N ARG A 123 30.22 -4.46 -29.67
CA ARG A 123 30.01 -5.10 -28.36
C ARG A 123 28.52 -5.30 -28.04
N GLN A 124 27.73 -5.79 -29.01
CA GLN A 124 26.27 -5.91 -28.89
C GLN A 124 25.75 -7.34 -28.86
N ASP A 125 26.46 -8.29 -29.47
CA ASP A 125 26.06 -9.70 -29.48
C ASP A 125 26.00 -10.30 -28.07
N ALA A 126 24.78 -10.56 -27.60
CA ALA A 126 24.49 -11.08 -26.26
C ALA A 126 24.83 -12.58 -26.09
N SER A 127 25.13 -13.29 -27.18
CA SER A 127 25.41 -14.73 -27.18
C SER A 127 26.89 -15.08 -26.99
N VAL A 128 27.78 -14.08 -26.98
CA VAL A 128 29.21 -14.33 -26.86
C VAL A 128 29.59 -14.88 -25.48
N PRO A 129 30.67 -15.67 -25.38
CA PRO A 129 31.26 -16.05 -24.10
C PRO A 129 31.52 -14.82 -23.21
N ILE A 130 30.98 -14.85 -21.99
CA ILE A 130 31.02 -13.69 -21.07
C ILE A 130 32.45 -13.21 -20.78
N GLY A 131 33.45 -14.10 -20.84
CA GLY A 131 34.83 -13.72 -20.62
C GLY A 131 35.39 -12.72 -21.65
N TYR A 132 34.80 -12.60 -22.84
CA TYR A 132 35.11 -11.49 -23.76
C TYR A 132 34.68 -10.14 -23.21
N VAL A 133 33.53 -10.08 -22.54
CA VAL A 133 33.04 -8.87 -21.88
C VAL A 133 33.93 -8.52 -20.69
N PHE A 134 34.39 -9.52 -19.93
CA PHE A 134 35.38 -9.34 -18.86
C PHE A 134 36.73 -8.83 -19.39
N LEU A 135 37.27 -9.38 -20.49
CA LEU A 135 38.50 -8.88 -21.10
C LEU A 135 38.43 -7.39 -21.43
N PHE A 136 37.28 -6.94 -21.94
CA PHE A 136 37.05 -5.53 -22.20
C PHE A 136 36.94 -4.71 -20.90
N MET A 137 36.19 -5.21 -19.92
CA MET A 137 36.05 -4.58 -18.60
C MET A 137 37.40 -4.40 -17.89
N TYR A 138 38.33 -5.36 -18.01
CA TYR A 138 39.67 -5.27 -17.40
C TYR A 138 40.43 -4.01 -17.83
N GLY A 139 40.29 -3.61 -19.11
CA GLY A 139 40.87 -2.38 -19.61
C GLY A 139 40.22 -1.14 -19.01
N LEU A 140 38.90 -1.16 -18.82
CA LEU A 140 38.19 -0.07 -18.15
C LEU A 140 38.58 0.05 -16.68
N GLU A 141 38.70 -1.07 -15.96
CA GLU A 141 39.18 -1.10 -14.58
C GLU A 141 40.57 -0.51 -14.48
N ARG A 142 41.51 -0.93 -15.33
CA ARG A 142 42.84 -0.34 -15.36
C ARG A 142 42.78 1.18 -15.58
N ARG A 143 42.01 1.61 -16.58
CA ARG A 143 41.90 3.02 -16.93
C ARG A 143 41.43 3.88 -15.74
N VAL A 144 40.44 3.38 -15.00
CA VAL A 144 39.84 4.11 -13.86
C VAL A 144 40.67 4.00 -12.59
N LEU A 145 41.24 2.84 -12.30
CA LEU A 145 41.92 2.58 -11.02
C LEU A 145 43.41 2.96 -11.04
N VAL A 146 44.08 2.83 -12.18
CA VAL A 146 45.52 3.06 -12.34
C VAL A 146 45.77 4.37 -13.07
N ASP A 147 45.48 4.44 -14.37
CA ASP A 147 45.87 5.60 -15.20
C ASP A 147 45.28 6.92 -14.69
N MET A 148 44.00 6.91 -14.32
CA MET A 148 43.29 8.06 -13.79
C MET A 148 43.80 8.52 -12.42
N SER A 149 44.36 7.62 -11.62
CA SER A 149 45.01 7.95 -10.35
C SER A 149 46.36 8.65 -10.54
N GLU A 150 47.05 8.32 -11.64
CA GLU A 150 48.33 8.93 -12.02
C GLU A 150 48.13 10.25 -12.77
N ASN A 151 47.00 10.42 -13.47
CA ASN A 151 46.68 11.60 -14.23
C ASN A 151 45.19 11.99 -14.14
N ALA A 152 44.90 12.99 -13.30
CA ALA A 152 43.56 13.50 -13.06
C ALA A 152 42.87 14.09 -14.30
N SER A 153 43.61 14.54 -15.33
CA SER A 153 43.00 15.09 -16.56
C SER A 153 42.14 14.06 -17.33
N LEU A 154 42.38 12.77 -17.08
CA LEU A 154 41.65 11.66 -17.67
C LEU A 154 40.23 11.49 -17.10
N MET A 155 39.89 12.15 -15.99
CA MET A 155 38.55 12.12 -15.36
C MET A 155 37.42 12.55 -16.30
N SER A 156 37.72 13.29 -17.37
CA SER A 156 36.75 13.66 -18.41
C SER A 156 36.21 12.45 -19.21
N GLU A 157 36.94 11.34 -19.26
CA GLU A 157 36.52 10.09 -19.90
C GLU A 157 35.51 9.30 -19.05
N LEU A 158 35.50 9.53 -17.73
CA LEU A 158 34.77 8.71 -16.75
C LEU A 158 33.24 8.62 -17.00
N PRO A 159 32.52 9.70 -17.39
CA PRO A 159 31.10 9.60 -17.77
C PRO A 159 30.84 8.67 -18.96
N HIS A 160 31.77 8.61 -19.93
CA HIS A 160 31.65 7.74 -21.09
C HIS A 160 31.88 6.27 -20.69
N ILE A 161 32.86 6.01 -19.84
CA ILE A 161 33.11 4.67 -19.27
C ILE A 161 31.90 4.20 -18.46
N ARG A 162 31.31 5.08 -17.62
CA ARG A 162 30.06 4.81 -16.87
C ARG A 162 28.93 4.40 -17.81
N SER A 163 28.72 5.15 -18.88
CA SER A 163 27.67 4.88 -19.87
C SER A 163 27.88 3.52 -20.54
N GLU A 164 29.11 3.20 -20.90
CA GLU A 164 29.40 1.91 -21.53
C GLU A 164 29.24 0.74 -20.56
N MET A 165 29.71 0.86 -19.32
CA MET A 165 29.50 -0.18 -18.30
C MET A 165 28.02 -0.43 -18.01
N ARG A 166 27.19 0.62 -17.93
CA ARG A 166 25.72 0.47 -17.81
C ARG A 166 25.11 -0.23 -19.02
N ARG A 167 25.58 0.09 -20.22
CA ARG A 167 25.11 -0.56 -21.45
C ARG A 167 25.45 -2.05 -21.44
N LEU A 168 26.69 -2.41 -21.09
CA LEU A 168 27.14 -3.79 -20.99
C LEU A 168 26.39 -4.54 -19.88
N LEU A 169 26.25 -3.95 -18.69
CA LEU A 169 25.49 -4.54 -17.58
C LEU A 169 24.04 -4.85 -17.99
N ARG A 170 23.39 -3.97 -18.76
CA ARG A 170 22.03 -4.22 -19.27
C ARG A 170 21.96 -5.37 -20.27
N ILE A 171 22.97 -5.56 -21.11
CA ILE A 171 22.98 -6.61 -22.15
C ILE A 171 23.34 -7.98 -21.54
N TYR A 172 24.37 -8.02 -20.69
CA TYR A 172 24.99 -9.28 -20.24
C TYR A 172 24.66 -9.63 -18.78
N GLY A 173 24.28 -8.66 -17.94
CA GLY A 173 23.97 -8.87 -16.53
C GLY A 173 22.87 -9.91 -16.26
N PRO A 174 21.71 -9.86 -16.94
CA PRO A 174 20.61 -10.81 -16.69
C PRO A 174 20.99 -12.29 -16.89
N GLN A 175 22.06 -12.56 -17.63
CA GLN A 175 22.46 -13.91 -18.05
C GLN A 175 23.74 -14.37 -17.34
N SER A 176 24.40 -13.48 -16.59
CA SER A 176 25.64 -13.76 -15.87
C SER A 176 25.67 -13.06 -14.52
N GLY A 177 25.37 -13.82 -13.46
CA GLY A 177 25.41 -13.31 -12.09
C GLY A 177 26.79 -12.81 -11.66
N SER A 178 27.87 -13.44 -12.14
CA SER A 178 29.24 -12.98 -11.88
C SER A 178 29.52 -11.64 -12.53
N PHE A 179 29.19 -11.47 -13.81
CA PHE A 179 29.36 -10.18 -14.48
C PHE A 179 28.48 -9.10 -13.87
N GLN A 180 27.22 -9.42 -13.52
CA GLN A 180 26.33 -8.51 -12.83
C GLN A 180 26.95 -7.99 -11.52
N SER A 181 27.54 -8.88 -10.72
CA SER A 181 28.19 -8.51 -9.46
C SER A 181 29.41 -7.60 -9.69
N TYR A 182 30.38 -8.03 -10.52
CA TYR A 182 31.60 -7.25 -10.78
C TYR A 182 31.31 -5.89 -11.45
N ALA A 183 30.46 -5.86 -12.47
CA ALA A 183 30.12 -4.63 -13.17
C ALA A 183 29.36 -3.64 -12.27
N SER A 184 28.48 -4.13 -11.38
CA SER A 184 27.79 -3.27 -10.40
C SER A 184 28.77 -2.69 -9.39
N ALA A 185 29.67 -3.52 -8.83
CA ALA A 185 30.71 -3.05 -7.91
C ALA A 185 31.64 -2.02 -8.59
N PHE A 186 32.01 -2.23 -9.85
CA PHE A 186 32.85 -1.28 -10.58
C PHE A 186 32.11 0.05 -10.84
N LEU A 187 30.82 -0.01 -11.16
CA LEU A 187 29.98 1.17 -11.30
C LEU A 187 29.87 1.96 -9.98
N GLU A 188 29.85 1.31 -8.81
CA GLU A 188 29.91 2.04 -7.53
C GLU A 188 31.21 2.85 -7.39
N VAL A 189 32.35 2.30 -7.81
CA VAL A 189 33.64 3.01 -7.81
C VAL A 189 33.62 4.19 -8.78
N ILE A 190 33.09 3.99 -9.99
CA ILE A 190 32.96 5.06 -11.00
C ILE A 190 32.06 6.19 -10.48
N ASP A 191 30.91 5.83 -9.90
CA ASP A 191 29.93 6.77 -9.38
C ASP A 191 30.51 7.54 -8.18
N PHE A 192 31.27 6.87 -7.32
CA PHE A 192 32.03 7.51 -6.26
C PHE A 192 33.02 8.54 -6.81
N ARG A 193 33.87 8.16 -7.76
CA ARG A 193 34.86 9.07 -8.38
C ARG A 193 34.23 10.28 -9.06
N LEU A 194 33.09 10.10 -9.72
CA LEU A 194 32.32 11.21 -10.29
C LEU A 194 31.80 12.14 -9.20
N ALA A 195 31.23 11.59 -8.12
CA ALA A 195 30.79 12.38 -6.99
C ALA A 195 31.96 13.14 -6.33
N GLU A 196 33.14 12.53 -6.20
CA GLU A 196 34.33 13.22 -5.67
C GLU A 196 34.75 14.41 -6.53
N ARG A 197 34.68 14.27 -7.86
CA ARG A 197 34.97 15.34 -8.82
C ARG A 197 33.97 16.48 -8.72
N ASP A 198 32.69 16.14 -8.55
CA ASP A 198 31.57 17.09 -8.57
C ASP A 198 31.27 17.70 -7.18
N ARG A 199 32.10 17.41 -6.15
CA ARG A 199 31.95 17.83 -4.73
C ARG A 199 31.85 19.33 -4.48
N GLU A 200 32.00 20.18 -5.49
CA GLU A 200 31.87 21.62 -5.32
C GLU A 200 30.41 22.11 -5.26
N ASP A 201 29.38 21.34 -5.62
CA ASP A 201 28.05 21.97 -5.81
C ASP A 201 26.75 21.17 -5.54
N ASP A 202 26.74 20.00 -4.89
CA ASP A 202 25.41 19.41 -4.58
C ASP A 202 25.35 18.47 -3.36
N LEU A 203 24.63 18.92 -2.32
CA LEU A 203 24.01 18.07 -1.30
C LEU A 203 22.78 17.31 -1.85
N GLY A 204 22.45 17.50 -3.14
CA GLY A 204 21.22 17.04 -3.81
C GLY A 204 21.33 15.75 -4.64
N SER A 205 22.33 14.89 -4.44
CA SER A 205 22.28 13.57 -5.08
C SER A 205 21.11 12.75 -4.52
N ALA A 206 20.26 12.18 -5.38
CA ALA A 206 19.20 11.27 -4.93
C ALA A 206 19.78 10.02 -4.24
N PRO A 207 19.07 9.39 -3.28
CA PRO A 207 19.50 8.12 -2.71
C PRO A 207 19.56 7.02 -3.79
N PRO A 208 20.32 5.93 -3.58
CA PRO A 208 20.34 4.83 -4.54
C PRO A 208 18.94 4.20 -4.68
N PRO A 209 18.61 3.66 -5.87
CA PRO A 209 17.35 2.98 -6.08
C PRO A 209 17.23 1.76 -5.16
N LEU A 210 16.00 1.44 -4.76
CA LEU A 210 15.71 0.23 -4.02
C LEU A 210 15.97 -0.97 -4.92
N ALA A 211 16.82 -1.90 -4.47
CA ALA A 211 17.19 -3.10 -5.21
C ALA A 211 16.63 -4.35 -4.53
N GLU A 212 16.36 -5.39 -5.32
CA GLU A 212 15.92 -6.69 -4.80
C GLU A 212 16.99 -7.35 -3.91
N SER A 213 18.26 -7.16 -4.26
CA SER A 213 19.40 -7.64 -3.46
C SER A 213 19.79 -6.60 -2.42
N THR A 214 19.63 -6.95 -1.14
CA THR A 214 20.03 -6.13 0.02
C THR A 214 21.36 -6.57 0.64
N TRP A 215 22.04 -7.59 0.06
CA TRP A 215 23.26 -8.21 0.61
C TRP A 215 24.45 -7.27 0.79
N SER A 216 24.51 -6.18 0.01
CA SER A 216 25.57 -5.18 0.10
C SER A 216 24.98 -3.79 0.19
N VAL A 217 25.43 -3.00 1.16
CA VAL A 217 25.05 -1.60 1.31
C VAL A 217 25.74 -0.77 0.23
N PRO A 218 24.99 -0.05 -0.63
CA PRO A 218 25.60 0.79 -1.66
C PRO A 218 26.54 1.84 -1.05
N LEU A 219 27.72 2.02 -1.63
CA LEU A 219 28.70 3.00 -1.14
C LEU A 219 28.14 4.44 -1.14
N SER A 220 27.36 4.80 -2.15
CA SER A 220 26.70 6.11 -2.26
C SER A 220 25.76 6.40 -1.08
N LEU A 221 25.05 5.38 -0.58
CA LEU A 221 24.17 5.52 0.57
C LEU A 221 24.95 5.82 1.85
N ARG A 222 26.03 5.06 2.11
CA ARG A 222 26.90 5.26 3.28
C ARG A 222 27.48 6.68 3.27
N ILE A 223 27.95 7.14 2.11
CA ILE A 223 28.55 8.47 1.95
C ILE A 223 27.51 9.57 2.18
N GLY A 224 26.37 9.52 1.49
CA GLY A 224 25.38 10.59 1.59
C GLY A 224 24.77 10.71 2.99
N LEU A 225 24.50 9.59 3.66
CA LEU A 225 24.07 9.61 5.06
C LEU A 225 25.17 10.16 6.01
N GLY A 226 26.43 9.86 5.73
CA GLY A 226 27.57 10.44 6.45
C GLY A 226 27.69 11.95 6.25
N GLN A 227 27.41 12.45 5.04
CA GLN A 227 27.39 13.89 4.73
C GLN A 227 26.21 14.61 5.39
N LEU A 228 25.01 14.01 5.39
CA LEU A 228 23.85 14.51 6.12
C LEU A 228 24.15 14.60 7.63
N ALA A 229 24.78 13.58 8.20
CA ALA A 229 25.20 13.59 9.60
C ALA A 229 26.28 14.66 9.89
N ALA A 230 27.24 14.85 8.99
CA ALA A 230 28.29 15.85 9.15
C ALA A 230 27.75 17.30 9.07
N SER A 231 26.77 17.55 8.20
CA SER A 231 26.10 18.85 8.06
C SER A 231 25.03 19.10 9.13
N GLY A 232 24.62 18.06 9.87
CA GLY A 232 23.51 18.16 10.83
C GLY A 232 22.14 18.26 10.16
N THR A 233 22.05 18.00 8.85
CA THR A 233 20.81 18.04 8.08
C THR A 233 19.93 16.85 8.47
N PRO A 234 18.63 17.06 8.78
CA PRO A 234 17.69 15.96 8.98
C PRO A 234 17.66 15.03 7.77
N VAL A 235 17.66 13.72 8.00
CA VAL A 235 17.64 12.73 6.91
C VAL A 235 16.29 12.80 6.18
N PRO A 236 16.27 13.08 4.86
CA PRO A 236 15.02 13.08 4.09
C PRO A 236 14.36 11.70 4.03
N ALA A 237 13.05 11.65 3.82
CA ALA A 237 12.27 10.41 3.82
C ALA A 237 12.79 9.37 2.82
N GLU A 238 13.19 9.79 1.62
CA GLU A 238 13.76 8.93 0.58
C GLU A 238 15.11 8.31 0.99
N TRP A 239 15.95 9.07 1.70
CA TRP A 239 17.21 8.60 2.24
C TRP A 239 17.00 7.66 3.43
N ALA A 240 16.02 7.96 4.28
CA ALA A 240 15.64 7.08 5.38
C ALA A 240 15.03 5.76 4.90
N LEU A 241 14.26 5.79 3.81
CA LEU A 241 13.72 4.60 3.16
C LEU A 241 14.85 3.74 2.61
N ALA A 242 15.77 4.31 1.81
CA ALA A 242 16.93 3.59 1.32
C ALA A 242 17.80 3.04 2.46
N TRP A 243 17.99 3.83 3.54
CA TRP A 243 18.72 3.38 4.72
C TRP A 243 18.05 2.17 5.37
N GLY A 244 16.73 2.22 5.63
CA GLY A 244 15.98 1.09 6.18
C GLY A 244 15.99 -0.13 5.26
N TRP A 245 15.94 0.08 3.95
CA TRP A 245 15.93 -0.98 2.94
C TRP A 245 17.24 -1.78 2.89
N PHE A 246 18.37 -1.09 3.02
CA PHE A 246 19.71 -1.69 2.99
C PHE A 246 20.28 -1.94 4.39
N LEU A 247 19.50 -1.79 5.46
CA LEU A 247 20.00 -2.04 6.81
C LEU A 247 20.10 -3.56 7.04
N PRO A 248 21.29 -4.12 7.35
CA PRO A 248 21.45 -5.56 7.50
C PRO A 248 20.62 -6.19 8.63
N ASP A 249 20.24 -5.39 9.63
CA ASP A 249 19.47 -5.83 10.79
C ASP A 249 17.95 -5.91 10.49
N ILE A 250 17.49 -5.49 9.30
CA ILE A 250 16.08 -5.47 8.92
C ILE A 250 15.80 -6.57 7.90
N ASP A 251 14.87 -7.46 8.22
CA ASP A 251 14.32 -8.43 7.28
C ASP A 251 13.08 -7.85 6.59
N LEU A 252 13.20 -7.54 5.29
CA LEU A 252 12.10 -6.98 4.51
C LEU A 252 11.08 -8.07 4.17
N ARG A 253 10.00 -8.12 4.96
CA ARG A 253 8.89 -9.05 4.70
C ARG A 253 8.19 -8.76 3.38
N THR A 254 7.45 -9.76 2.89
CA THR A 254 6.76 -9.76 1.60
C THR A 254 5.90 -8.52 1.27
N PRO A 255 5.19 -7.85 2.20
CA PRO A 255 4.47 -6.62 1.86
C PRO A 255 5.35 -5.50 1.31
N ALA A 256 6.55 -5.32 1.87
CA ALA A 256 7.49 -4.28 1.42
C ALA A 256 8.03 -4.56 0.00
N THR A 257 8.33 -5.82 -0.31
CA THR A 257 8.91 -6.22 -1.60
C THR A 257 7.88 -6.43 -2.71
N ARG A 258 6.65 -6.85 -2.37
CA ARG A 258 5.56 -7.01 -3.36
C ARG A 258 4.91 -5.69 -3.73
N CYS A 259 4.77 -4.79 -2.77
CA CYS A 259 4.05 -3.51 -2.91
C CYS A 259 5.03 -2.36 -2.65
N THR A 260 6.16 -2.36 -3.36
CA THR A 260 7.29 -1.44 -3.07
C THR A 260 6.92 0.03 -3.25
N ASP A 261 6.09 0.35 -4.25
CA ASP A 261 5.65 1.72 -4.49
C ASP A 261 4.71 2.20 -3.37
N GLU A 262 3.72 1.38 -2.99
CA GLU A 262 2.82 1.69 -1.87
C GLU A 262 3.54 1.73 -0.53
N PHE A 263 4.52 0.84 -0.33
CA PHE A 263 5.40 0.82 0.84
C PHE A 263 6.22 2.10 0.93
N ALA A 264 6.86 2.53 -0.17
CA ALA A 264 7.65 3.76 -0.21
C ALA A 264 6.80 4.99 0.12
N CYS A 265 5.60 5.08 -0.47
CA CYS A 265 4.67 6.18 -0.22
C CYS A 265 4.20 6.20 1.25
N LEU A 266 3.78 5.05 1.79
CA LEU A 266 3.31 4.97 3.17
C LEU A 266 4.44 5.21 4.17
N PHE A 267 5.63 4.69 3.88
CA PHE A 267 6.83 4.96 4.67
C PHE A 267 7.10 6.45 4.75
N ALA A 268 7.06 7.17 3.63
CA ALA A 268 7.29 8.62 3.62
C ALA A 268 6.27 9.39 4.47
N ILE A 269 4.98 9.02 4.37
CA ILE A 269 3.90 9.62 5.19
C ILE A 269 4.17 9.37 6.68
N ARG A 270 4.35 8.10 7.08
CA ARG A 270 4.58 7.72 8.49
C ARG A 270 5.90 8.27 9.03
N TYR A 271 6.92 8.40 8.18
CA TYR A 271 8.19 9.02 8.53
C TYR A 271 8.01 10.50 8.87
N ALA A 272 7.30 11.25 8.02
CA ALA A 272 7.01 12.66 8.25
C ALA A 272 6.15 12.87 9.51
N GLU A 273 5.14 12.03 9.74
CA GLU A 273 4.33 12.07 10.96
C GLU A 273 5.15 11.83 12.23
N LYS A 274 6.12 10.91 12.18
CA LYS A 274 6.90 10.49 13.35
C LYS A 274 8.14 11.34 13.62
N PHE A 275 8.78 11.85 12.58
CA PHE A 275 10.08 12.53 12.66
C PHE A 275 10.07 13.96 12.10
N GLY A 276 8.93 14.47 11.63
CA GLY A 276 8.81 15.82 11.08
C GLY A 276 9.71 16.01 9.87
N GLU A 277 10.63 16.98 9.94
CA GLU A 277 11.60 17.27 8.89
C GLU A 277 12.63 16.15 8.67
N GLY A 278 12.78 15.23 9.63
CA GLY A 278 13.60 14.03 9.48
C GLY A 278 14.42 13.67 10.71
N LEU A 279 15.06 12.51 10.66
CA LEU A 279 15.92 12.00 11.72
C LEU A 279 17.27 12.73 11.67
N VAL A 280 17.59 13.49 12.72
CA VAL A 280 18.92 14.09 12.85
C VAL A 280 19.91 13.06 13.41
N ILE A 281 20.93 12.75 12.64
CA ILE A 281 21.99 11.81 13.01
C ILE A 281 23.21 12.59 13.50
N ARG A 282 23.82 12.16 14.62
CA ARG A 282 25.13 12.69 15.03
C ARG A 282 26.24 11.86 14.40
N PRO A 283 27.31 12.47 13.86
CA PRO A 283 28.41 11.71 13.27
C PRO A 283 29.10 10.85 14.31
N GLY A 284 29.30 9.57 14.00
CA GLY A 284 30.04 8.62 14.84
C GLY A 284 31.56 8.78 14.73
N LYS A 285 32.30 7.87 15.36
CA LYS A 285 33.76 7.77 15.21
C LYS A 285 34.18 6.89 14.02
N SER A 286 33.31 5.97 13.58
CA SER A 286 33.61 5.03 12.50
C SER A 286 33.80 5.76 11.17
N ARG A 287 34.78 5.31 10.39
CA ARG A 287 35.10 5.82 9.05
C ARG A 287 34.58 4.83 8.02
N ILE A 288 34.11 5.34 6.89
CA ILE A 288 33.74 4.50 5.77
C ILE A 288 35.02 3.93 5.16
N ARG A 289 35.15 2.61 5.18
CA ARG A 289 36.13 1.86 4.38
C ARG A 289 35.38 0.96 3.43
N HIS A 290 35.72 1.05 2.15
CA HIS A 290 35.17 0.22 1.10
C HIS A 290 36.30 -0.46 0.33
N THR A 291 36.31 -1.79 0.31
CA THR A 291 37.32 -2.56 -0.41
C THR A 291 36.75 -2.96 -1.77
N TYR A 292 37.34 -2.44 -2.84
CA TYR A 292 37.02 -2.86 -4.20
C TYR A 292 38.00 -3.93 -4.67
N ARG A 293 37.47 -5.06 -5.16
CA ARG A 293 38.25 -6.15 -5.76
C ARG A 293 38.01 -6.14 -7.27
N PRO A 294 39.02 -5.77 -8.08
CA PRO A 294 38.88 -5.79 -9.53
C PRO A 294 38.56 -7.17 -10.08
N ALA A 295 37.84 -7.21 -11.20
CA ALA A 295 37.63 -8.44 -11.96
C ALA A 295 38.92 -8.87 -12.69
N SER A 296 39.81 -7.92 -13.01
CA SER A 296 41.11 -8.21 -13.61
C SER A 296 42.10 -8.76 -12.59
N ALA A 297 42.63 -9.96 -12.84
CA ALA A 297 43.71 -10.57 -12.04
C ALA A 297 45.02 -9.75 -12.06
N GLY A 298 45.18 -8.86 -13.05
CA GLY A 298 46.34 -7.99 -13.17
C GLY A 298 46.33 -6.79 -12.22
N LEU A 299 45.23 -6.55 -11.50
CA LEU A 299 45.05 -5.38 -10.64
C LEU A 299 44.90 -5.78 -9.17
N PRO A 300 45.59 -5.09 -8.23
CA PRO A 300 45.39 -5.33 -6.81
C PRO A 300 44.03 -4.79 -6.34
N SER A 301 43.51 -5.35 -5.26
CA SER A 301 42.38 -4.73 -4.55
C SER A 301 42.76 -3.36 -4.03
N ILE A 302 41.81 -2.42 -4.06
CA ILE A 302 42.01 -1.06 -3.54
C ILE A 302 41.09 -0.79 -2.35
N GLU A 303 41.56 0.05 -1.44
CA GLU A 303 40.73 0.62 -0.39
C GLU A 303 40.30 2.03 -0.79
N ILE A 304 38.99 2.26 -0.75
CA ILE A 304 38.36 3.54 -0.95
C ILE A 304 37.94 4.05 0.43
N GLU A 305 38.54 5.16 0.86
CA GLU A 305 38.18 5.88 2.07
C GLU A 305 37.67 7.28 1.66
N PRO A 306 36.35 7.52 1.67
CA PRO A 306 35.80 8.85 1.41
C PRO A 306 36.27 9.88 2.44
N ASP A 307 36.83 10.99 1.97
CA ASP A 307 37.41 12.02 2.85
C ASP A 307 36.39 12.56 3.86
N GLY A 308 36.80 12.60 5.13
CA GLY A 308 36.06 13.22 6.23
C GLY A 308 34.70 12.59 6.59
N THR A 309 34.24 11.59 5.85
CA THR A 309 32.86 11.09 5.95
C THR A 309 32.77 9.96 6.98
N ARG A 310 31.82 10.09 7.92
CA ARG A 310 31.61 9.10 8.98
C ARG A 310 30.61 8.05 8.54
N ASP A 311 30.84 6.81 8.96
CA ASP A 311 29.84 5.76 8.80
C ASP A 311 28.77 5.88 9.88
N VAL A 312 27.51 5.86 9.46
CA VAL A 312 26.34 5.95 10.34
C VAL A 312 25.55 4.64 10.44
N PHE A 313 25.87 3.62 9.63
CA PHE A 313 25.16 2.33 9.67
C PHE A 313 25.34 1.58 10.99
N GLU A 314 26.44 1.81 11.70
CA GLU A 314 26.68 1.24 13.03
C GLU A 314 25.79 1.86 14.13
N GLN A 315 25.01 2.90 13.82
CA GLN A 315 24.16 3.58 14.81
C GLN A 315 22.89 2.80 15.13
N LYS A 316 23.01 1.88 16.09
CA LYS A 316 21.91 1.03 16.58
C LYS A 316 20.64 1.79 17.00
N ALA A 317 20.75 3.05 17.43
CA ALA A 317 19.57 3.84 17.81
C ALA A 317 18.75 4.30 16.59
N ALA A 318 19.41 4.73 15.52
CA ALA A 318 18.75 5.09 14.27
C ALA A 318 18.21 3.84 13.56
N GLY A 319 19.01 2.77 13.51
CA GLY A 319 18.61 1.48 12.94
C GLY A 319 17.32 0.94 13.59
N ARG A 320 17.24 0.92 14.94
CA ARG A 320 16.02 0.49 15.64
C ARG A 320 14.78 1.36 15.35
N LYS A 321 14.96 2.67 15.18
CA LYS A 321 13.85 3.58 14.83
C LYS A 321 13.32 3.31 13.44
N LEU A 322 14.22 3.06 12.48
CA LEU A 322 13.87 2.71 11.11
C LEU A 322 13.25 1.31 11.04
N ALA A 323 13.81 0.31 11.73
CA ALA A 323 13.24 -1.03 11.82
C ALA A 323 11.80 -1.01 12.31
N ALA A 324 11.53 -0.31 13.43
CA ALA A 324 10.18 -0.17 13.96
C ALA A 324 9.22 0.55 12.99
N LEU A 325 9.72 1.46 12.16
CA LEU A 325 8.91 2.11 11.13
C LEU A 325 8.63 1.17 9.96
N VAL A 326 9.66 0.47 9.47
CA VAL A 326 9.52 -0.56 8.42
C VAL A 326 8.51 -1.62 8.84
N ASP A 327 8.60 -2.12 10.08
CA ASP A 327 7.67 -3.11 10.61
C ASP A 327 6.23 -2.60 10.63
N SER A 328 6.01 -1.37 11.15
CA SER A 328 4.69 -0.75 11.21
C SER A 328 4.07 -0.57 9.82
N VAL A 329 4.84 -0.03 8.86
CA VAL A 329 4.39 0.17 7.48
C VAL A 329 4.09 -1.16 6.79
N THR A 330 4.90 -2.18 7.07
CA THR A 330 4.70 -3.53 6.55
C THR A 330 3.42 -4.15 7.08
N ASP A 331 3.12 -3.99 8.38
CA ASP A 331 1.89 -4.50 9.00
C ASP A 331 0.64 -3.81 8.46
N GLU A 332 0.69 -2.48 8.26
CA GLU A 332 -0.42 -1.72 7.64
C GLU A 332 -0.70 -2.18 6.21
N LEU A 333 0.30 -2.67 5.48
CA LEU A 333 0.17 -3.16 4.09
C LEU A 333 -0.07 -4.67 3.97
N ASP A 334 -0.08 -5.44 5.06
CA ASP A 334 -0.20 -6.91 5.00
C ASP A 334 -1.51 -7.36 4.30
N ALA A 335 -2.64 -6.71 4.61
CA ALA A 335 -3.93 -7.03 3.98
C ALA A 335 -3.92 -6.78 2.46
N TYR A 336 -3.39 -5.63 2.03
CA TYR A 336 -3.25 -5.29 0.61
C TYR A 336 -2.29 -6.24 -0.10
N SER A 337 -1.12 -6.53 0.49
CA SER A 337 -0.14 -7.45 -0.07
C SER A 337 -0.69 -8.87 -0.25
N ARG A 338 -1.48 -9.37 0.71
CA ARG A 338 -2.16 -10.68 0.60
C ARG A 338 -3.18 -10.69 -0.50
N TRP A 339 -3.90 -9.60 -0.71
CA TRP A 339 -4.86 -9.47 -1.81
C TRP A 339 -4.13 -9.45 -3.16
N MET A 340 -3.05 -8.69 -3.29
CA MET A 340 -2.21 -8.62 -4.48
C MET A 340 -1.58 -9.97 -4.83
N GLY A 341 -1.17 -10.75 -3.82
CA GLY A 341 -0.67 -12.11 -4.02
C GLY A 341 -1.70 -13.08 -4.60
N ARG A 342 -3.01 -12.85 -4.37
CA ARG A 342 -4.11 -13.67 -4.92
C ARG A 342 -4.66 -13.12 -6.25
N ASN A 343 -4.49 -11.83 -6.50
CA ASN A 343 -5.02 -11.15 -7.69
C ASN A 343 -3.92 -10.34 -8.42
N PRO A 344 -2.95 -11.02 -9.07
CA PRO A 344 -1.90 -10.34 -9.81
C PRO A 344 -2.48 -9.40 -10.89
N GLY A 345 -1.90 -8.21 -11.05
CA GLY A 345 -2.31 -7.25 -12.08
C GLY A 345 -3.55 -6.41 -11.76
N SER A 346 -4.15 -6.57 -10.58
CA SER A 346 -5.39 -5.86 -10.21
C SER A 346 -5.18 -4.69 -9.24
N SER A 347 -3.93 -4.18 -9.11
CA SER A 347 -3.54 -3.14 -8.14
C SER A 347 -4.32 -1.82 -8.27
N ARG A 348 -4.79 -1.49 -9.48
CA ARG A 348 -5.54 -0.25 -9.75
C ARG A 348 -7.05 -0.39 -9.60
N SER A 349 -7.56 -1.56 -9.20
CA SER A 349 -9.00 -1.77 -9.03
C SER A 349 -9.51 -1.15 -7.73
N LEU A 350 -10.77 -0.70 -7.72
CA LEU A 350 -11.44 -0.23 -6.51
C LEU A 350 -11.48 -1.30 -5.41
N ALA A 351 -11.59 -2.57 -5.80
CA ALA A 351 -11.52 -3.71 -4.89
C ALA A 351 -10.16 -3.81 -4.18
N ALA A 352 -9.04 -3.54 -4.89
CA ALA A 352 -7.71 -3.48 -4.29
C ALA A 352 -7.60 -2.31 -3.30
N SER A 353 -8.13 -1.15 -3.69
CA SER A 353 -8.09 0.07 -2.87
C SER A 353 -8.85 -0.07 -1.55
N ALA A 354 -9.83 -0.97 -1.46
CA ALA A 354 -10.51 -1.26 -0.19
C ALA A 354 -9.54 -1.78 0.90
N PHE A 355 -8.42 -2.39 0.52
CA PHE A 355 -7.40 -2.91 1.44
C PHE A 355 -6.24 -1.93 1.69
N LEU A 356 -6.19 -0.80 0.99
CA LEU A 356 -5.14 0.19 1.18
C LEU A 356 -5.39 1.01 2.46
N PRO A 357 -4.32 1.36 3.21
CA PRO A 357 -4.40 2.36 4.27
C PRO A 357 -4.96 3.68 3.75
N VAL A 358 -5.79 4.35 4.57
CA VAL A 358 -6.48 5.60 4.19
C VAL A 358 -5.53 6.67 3.68
N ALA A 359 -4.31 6.73 4.25
CA ALA A 359 -3.25 7.64 3.85
C ALA A 359 -2.86 7.52 2.37
N LEU A 360 -2.99 6.32 1.77
CA LEU A 360 -2.66 6.06 0.36
C LEU A 360 -3.84 6.26 -0.60
N LEU A 361 -5.05 6.49 -0.09
CA LEU A 361 -6.22 6.69 -0.95
C LEU A 361 -6.25 8.09 -1.58
N ALA A 362 -5.41 9.02 -1.14
CA ALA A 362 -5.47 10.44 -1.49
C ALA A 362 -5.06 10.78 -2.93
N GLU A 363 -4.57 9.82 -3.72
CA GLU A 363 -4.08 10.06 -5.08
C GLU A 363 -5.15 10.69 -6.01
N PRO A 364 -4.88 11.88 -6.57
CA PRO A 364 -5.82 12.59 -7.45
C PRO A 364 -5.92 11.94 -8.84
N GLY A 365 -7.13 11.85 -9.39
CA GLY A 365 -7.38 11.47 -10.80
C GLY A 365 -7.61 9.98 -11.06
N GLY A 366 -7.50 9.11 -10.05
CA GLY A 366 -7.84 7.67 -10.15
C GLY A 366 -9.33 7.36 -9.96
N ASP A 367 -9.73 6.10 -10.17
CA ASP A 367 -11.13 5.68 -9.99
C ASP A 367 -11.63 5.85 -8.54
N VAL A 368 -10.73 5.70 -7.56
CA VAL A 368 -11.03 6.02 -6.14
C VAL A 368 -11.42 7.49 -5.98
N SER A 369 -10.69 8.40 -6.64
CA SER A 369 -11.02 9.84 -6.57
C SER A 369 -12.36 10.15 -7.23
N LYS A 370 -12.69 9.50 -8.36
CA LYS A 370 -14.01 9.63 -9.00
C LYS A 370 -15.13 9.15 -8.08
N LEU A 371 -14.95 7.99 -7.43
CA LEU A 371 -15.92 7.44 -6.48
C LEU A 371 -16.09 8.39 -5.28
N ARG A 372 -14.97 8.86 -4.71
CA ARG A 372 -14.96 9.85 -3.61
C ARG A 372 -15.73 11.11 -4.01
N ASP A 373 -15.32 11.76 -5.09
CA ASP A 373 -15.89 13.05 -5.51
C ASP A 373 -17.39 12.92 -5.80
N TRP A 374 -17.79 11.85 -6.49
CA TRP A 374 -19.19 11.56 -6.75
C TRP A 374 -19.97 11.35 -5.45
N ALA A 375 -19.48 10.51 -4.55
CA ALA A 375 -20.18 10.15 -3.32
C ALA A 375 -20.26 11.35 -2.35
N THR A 376 -19.15 12.10 -2.20
CA THR A 376 -19.12 13.34 -1.42
C THR A 376 -20.09 14.38 -1.98
N GLN A 377 -20.15 14.53 -3.32
CA GLN A 377 -21.11 15.44 -3.95
C GLN A 377 -22.56 15.04 -3.66
N GLN A 378 -22.89 13.74 -3.63
CA GLN A 378 -24.25 13.31 -3.29
C GLN A 378 -24.59 13.64 -1.84
N VAL A 379 -23.70 13.32 -0.89
CA VAL A 379 -23.92 13.56 0.55
C VAL A 379 -23.99 15.06 0.86
N GLN A 380 -23.27 15.91 0.13
CA GLN A 380 -23.37 17.37 0.28
C GLN A 380 -24.72 17.95 -0.17
N ARG A 381 -25.45 17.26 -1.06
CA ARG A 381 -26.79 17.69 -1.50
C ARG A 381 -27.86 17.37 -0.46
N ALA A 382 -27.74 16.21 0.18
CA ALA A 382 -28.59 15.76 1.28
C ALA A 382 -27.85 14.70 2.10
N ASP A 383 -28.00 14.73 3.41
CA ASP A 383 -27.38 13.74 4.30
C ASP A 383 -28.44 13.25 5.29
N PRO A 384 -28.94 12.00 5.19
CA PRO A 384 -28.63 10.99 4.15
C PRO A 384 -29.26 11.28 2.77
N VAL A 385 -28.71 10.69 1.70
CA VAL A 385 -29.18 10.81 0.31
C VAL A 385 -29.45 9.45 -0.34
N ARG A 386 -30.57 9.35 -1.07
CA ARG A 386 -30.88 8.17 -1.91
C ARG A 386 -30.20 8.29 -3.27
N VAL A 387 -29.52 7.24 -3.69
CA VAL A 387 -28.82 7.14 -4.99
C VAL A 387 -29.25 5.87 -5.75
N PRO A 388 -29.25 5.88 -7.09
CA PRO A 388 -29.52 4.69 -7.88
C PRO A 388 -28.41 3.64 -7.71
N GLY A 389 -28.78 2.36 -7.53
CA GLY A 389 -27.85 1.25 -7.43
C GLY A 389 -27.03 1.07 -8.71
N GLN A 390 -27.65 1.30 -9.87
CA GLN A 390 -26.98 1.27 -11.18
C GLN A 390 -25.72 2.13 -11.23
N THR A 391 -25.76 3.33 -10.65
CA THR A 391 -24.59 4.24 -10.63
C THR A 391 -23.44 3.65 -9.83
N LEU A 392 -23.73 3.09 -8.65
CA LEU A 392 -22.72 2.45 -7.80
C LEU A 392 -22.15 1.19 -8.45
N CYS A 393 -23.01 0.34 -9.03
CA CYS A 393 -22.57 -0.87 -9.73
C CYS A 393 -21.68 -0.52 -10.94
N HIS A 394 -22.06 0.49 -11.73
CA HIS A 394 -21.26 0.94 -12.88
C HIS A 394 -19.93 1.57 -12.44
N LEU A 395 -19.90 2.35 -11.36
CA LEU A 395 -18.66 2.91 -10.82
C LEU A 395 -17.74 1.81 -10.28
N TRP A 396 -18.29 0.77 -9.65
CA TRP A 396 -17.51 -0.34 -9.11
C TRP A 396 -16.95 -1.26 -10.20
N SER A 397 -17.76 -1.57 -11.21
CA SER A 397 -17.40 -2.49 -12.28
C SER A 397 -18.16 -2.14 -13.56
N PRO A 398 -17.55 -1.35 -14.47
CA PRO A 398 -18.20 -0.94 -15.72
C PRO A 398 -18.65 -2.14 -16.58
N ASP A 399 -17.88 -3.23 -16.56
CA ASP A 399 -18.14 -4.44 -17.36
C ASP A 399 -19.22 -5.36 -16.74
N GLN A 400 -19.51 -5.22 -15.44
CA GLN A 400 -20.48 -6.05 -14.70
C GLN A 400 -21.35 -5.18 -13.80
N SER A 401 -22.19 -4.36 -14.43
CA SER A 401 -22.99 -3.34 -13.74
C SER A 401 -24.36 -3.81 -13.21
N ASP A 402 -24.76 -5.07 -13.45
CA ASP A 402 -26.11 -5.53 -13.11
C ASP A 402 -26.30 -5.80 -11.61
N LYS A 403 -25.28 -6.33 -10.93
CA LYS A 403 -25.34 -6.72 -9.52
C LYS A 403 -23.95 -6.82 -8.89
N LEU A 404 -23.82 -6.39 -7.63
CA LEU A 404 -22.63 -6.65 -6.83
C LEU A 404 -22.69 -8.04 -6.18
N SER A 405 -21.56 -8.75 -6.19
CA SER A 405 -21.41 -9.96 -5.38
C SER A 405 -21.46 -9.61 -3.89
N LYS A 406 -21.65 -10.62 -3.03
CA LYS A 406 -21.58 -10.40 -1.57
C LYS A 406 -20.21 -9.86 -1.16
N GLY A 407 -19.14 -10.35 -1.78
CA GLY A 407 -17.77 -9.88 -1.53
C GLY A 407 -17.57 -8.43 -1.98
N ASP A 408 -18.00 -8.10 -3.20
CA ASP A 408 -17.87 -6.74 -3.75
C ASP A 408 -18.68 -5.72 -2.95
N SER A 409 -19.86 -6.11 -2.45
CA SER A 409 -20.67 -5.24 -1.60
C SER A 409 -19.93 -4.90 -0.29
N VAL A 410 -19.21 -5.86 0.29
CA VAL A 410 -18.38 -5.65 1.48
C VAL A 410 -17.20 -4.73 1.17
N LEU A 411 -16.50 -4.96 0.05
CA LEU A 411 -15.36 -4.14 -0.36
C LEU A 411 -15.76 -2.71 -0.72
N LEU A 412 -16.90 -2.52 -1.38
CA LEU A 412 -17.47 -1.20 -1.68
C LEU A 412 -17.79 -0.44 -0.39
N ALA A 413 -18.47 -1.10 0.55
CA ALA A 413 -18.81 -0.49 1.83
C ALA A 413 -17.55 -0.12 2.64
N GLN A 414 -16.54 -0.99 2.65
CA GLN A 414 -15.24 -0.74 3.29
C GLN A 414 -14.49 0.43 2.62
N LEU A 415 -14.45 0.48 1.30
CA LEU A 415 -13.81 1.59 0.58
C LEU A 415 -14.53 2.91 0.83
N LEU A 416 -15.87 2.95 0.74
CA LEU A 416 -16.64 4.16 1.04
C LEU A 416 -16.41 4.61 2.49
N GLU A 417 -16.32 3.67 3.42
CA GLU A 417 -16.05 3.97 4.83
C GLU A 417 -14.67 4.61 5.03
N HIS A 418 -13.63 4.10 4.37
CA HIS A 418 -12.32 4.75 4.33
C HIS A 418 -12.35 6.17 3.73
N LEU A 419 -13.35 6.47 2.91
CA LEU A 419 -13.61 7.80 2.33
C LEU A 419 -14.54 8.66 3.20
N GLY A 420 -14.93 8.19 4.39
CA GLY A 420 -15.83 8.90 5.32
C GLY A 420 -17.31 8.83 4.94
N ILE A 421 -17.70 7.86 4.11
CA ILE A 421 -19.05 7.72 3.57
C ILE A 421 -19.61 6.34 3.92
N GLY A 422 -20.80 6.32 4.49
CA GLY A 422 -21.54 5.10 4.77
C GLY A 422 -22.51 4.79 3.63
N ILE A 423 -22.84 3.51 3.47
CA ILE A 423 -23.82 3.02 2.51
C ILE A 423 -24.86 2.14 3.20
N GLU A 424 -26.13 2.26 2.81
CA GLU A 424 -27.19 1.31 3.14
C GLU A 424 -27.89 0.86 1.84
N PRO A 425 -28.18 -0.45 1.65
CA PRO A 425 -28.00 -1.53 2.61
C PRO A 425 -26.54 -1.98 2.72
N ASP A 426 -25.99 -2.08 3.94
CA ASP A 426 -24.64 -2.60 4.18
C ASP A 426 -24.68 -4.09 4.55
N VAL A 427 -24.08 -4.96 3.72
CA VAL A 427 -24.02 -6.41 3.95
C VAL A 427 -23.33 -6.76 5.28
N ARG A 428 -22.38 -5.94 5.75
CA ARG A 428 -21.68 -6.13 7.03
C ARG A 428 -22.59 -5.88 8.23
N PHE A 429 -23.70 -5.17 8.03
CA PHE A 429 -24.71 -4.82 9.03
C PHE A 429 -26.04 -5.54 8.79
N GLY A 430 -26.05 -6.62 8.00
CA GLY A 430 -27.24 -7.41 7.73
C GLY A 430 -28.08 -6.91 6.55
N GLY A 431 -27.56 -5.99 5.74
CA GLY A 431 -28.12 -5.61 4.45
C GLY A 431 -27.99 -6.69 3.38
N VAL A 432 -28.68 -6.49 2.26
CA VAL A 432 -28.60 -7.35 1.07
C VAL A 432 -27.61 -6.79 0.05
N PRO A 433 -26.96 -7.63 -0.78
CA PRO A 433 -26.11 -7.14 -1.87
C PRO A 433 -26.90 -6.25 -2.84
N LEU A 434 -26.30 -5.13 -3.22
CA LEU A 434 -26.94 -4.13 -4.09
C LEU A 434 -27.07 -4.65 -5.53
N THR A 435 -28.25 -4.46 -6.14
CA THR A 435 -28.45 -4.64 -7.58
C THR A 435 -28.64 -3.30 -8.30
N SER A 436 -28.45 -3.28 -9.61
CA SER A 436 -28.64 -2.08 -10.45
C SER A 436 -30.05 -1.50 -10.37
N ALA A 437 -31.06 -2.35 -10.19
CA ALA A 437 -32.46 -1.96 -10.05
C ALA A 437 -32.80 -1.39 -8.67
N ASP A 438 -31.97 -1.66 -7.66
CA ASP A 438 -32.18 -1.20 -6.29
C ASP A 438 -31.75 0.26 -6.12
N LYS A 439 -32.13 0.82 -4.97
CA LYS A 439 -31.61 2.10 -4.49
C LYS A 439 -30.70 1.86 -3.30
N ALA A 440 -29.67 2.69 -3.19
CA ALA A 440 -28.83 2.76 -2.00
C ALA A 440 -29.02 4.12 -1.31
N VAL A 441 -28.62 4.21 -0.06
CA VAL A 441 -28.54 5.45 0.70
C VAL A 441 -27.09 5.69 1.08
N LEU A 442 -26.58 6.88 0.77
CA LEU A 442 -25.27 7.35 1.23
C LEU A 442 -25.44 8.34 2.37
N PHE A 443 -24.50 8.33 3.33
CA PHE A 443 -24.52 9.23 4.47
C PHE A 443 -23.10 9.55 4.95
N SER A 444 -22.92 10.66 5.68
CA SER A 444 -21.61 11.01 6.24
C SER A 444 -21.29 10.18 7.48
N ILE A 445 -20.10 9.58 7.53
CA ILE A 445 -19.59 8.92 8.73
C ILE A 445 -18.84 9.97 9.56
N LYS A 446 -19.28 10.16 10.81
CA LYS A 446 -18.54 10.93 11.81
C LYS A 446 -17.57 9.98 12.51
N ALA A 447 -16.37 10.46 12.86
CA ALA A 447 -15.31 9.64 13.43
C ALA A 447 -15.80 8.83 14.66
N GLU A 448 -15.37 7.57 14.75
CA GLU A 448 -15.78 6.55 15.75
C GLU A 448 -17.06 5.75 15.45
N ALA A 449 -17.17 5.17 14.25
CA ALA A 449 -18.21 4.18 13.93
C ALA A 449 -17.67 2.74 14.02
N PRO A 450 -18.43 1.77 14.58
CA PRO A 450 -18.07 0.36 14.50
C PRO A 450 -18.05 -0.13 13.05
N HIS A 451 -17.10 -1.01 12.71
CA HIS A 451 -16.92 -1.59 11.37
C HIS A 451 -17.88 -2.76 11.07
N THR A 452 -18.51 -3.32 12.09
CA THR A 452 -19.50 -4.40 12.02
C THR A 452 -20.65 -4.15 12.97
N ALA A 453 -21.82 -4.74 12.70
CA ALA A 453 -22.99 -4.60 13.57
C ALA A 453 -22.70 -5.10 15.00
N THR A 454 -22.99 -4.26 15.99
CA THR A 454 -23.14 -4.72 17.37
C THR A 454 -24.43 -5.54 17.50
N SER A 455 -24.55 -6.30 18.57
CA SER A 455 -25.78 -7.06 18.83
C SER A 455 -26.99 -6.15 19.03
N ALA A 456 -26.82 -5.04 19.75
CA ALA A 456 -27.83 -3.99 19.93
C ALA A 456 -28.27 -3.39 18.58
N TYR A 457 -27.33 -3.20 17.66
CA TYR A 457 -27.66 -2.73 16.31
C TYR A 457 -28.41 -3.77 15.47
N GLY A 458 -28.02 -5.04 15.55
CA GLY A 458 -28.72 -6.14 14.88
C GLY A 458 -30.20 -6.26 15.30
N ALA A 459 -30.46 -6.05 16.59
CA ALA A 459 -31.79 -5.93 17.14
C ALA A 459 -32.58 -4.74 16.58
N ALA A 460 -31.95 -3.56 16.58
CA ALA A 460 -32.54 -2.32 16.08
C ALA A 460 -32.99 -2.47 14.63
N ILE A 461 -32.13 -3.02 13.77
CA ILE A 461 -32.43 -3.28 12.36
C ILE A 461 -33.63 -4.23 12.20
N THR A 462 -33.73 -5.26 13.04
CA THR A 462 -34.83 -6.25 12.97
C THR A 462 -36.15 -5.61 13.38
N LEU A 463 -36.15 -4.85 14.48
CA LEU A 463 -37.32 -4.12 14.95
C LEU A 463 -37.77 -3.07 13.93
N VAL A 464 -36.83 -2.32 13.37
CA VAL A 464 -37.09 -1.32 12.33
C VAL A 464 -37.67 -1.95 11.06
N HIS A 465 -37.16 -3.10 10.61
CA HIS A 465 -37.75 -3.79 9.45
C HIS A 465 -39.19 -4.23 9.69
N LEU A 466 -39.50 -4.73 10.90
CA LEU A 466 -40.86 -5.13 11.25
C LEU A 466 -41.78 -3.92 11.34
N ALA A 467 -41.34 -2.84 12.00
CA ALA A 467 -42.10 -1.61 12.13
C ALA A 467 -42.35 -0.96 10.76
N ALA A 468 -41.32 -0.92 9.91
CA ALA A 468 -41.43 -0.41 8.56
C ALA A 468 -42.37 -1.29 7.70
N ALA A 469 -42.37 -2.61 7.86
CA ALA A 469 -43.32 -3.48 7.19
C ALA A 469 -44.79 -3.19 7.60
N VAL A 470 -45.02 -2.83 8.87
CA VAL A 470 -46.35 -2.43 9.35
C VAL A 470 -46.76 -1.10 8.72
N GLY A 471 -45.92 -0.06 8.81
CA GLY A 471 -46.24 1.26 8.24
C GLY A 471 -46.39 1.26 6.72
N ALA A 472 -45.61 0.44 6.00
CA ALA A 472 -45.77 0.25 4.56
C ALA A 472 -47.10 -0.45 4.18
N ALA A 473 -47.76 -1.05 5.17
CA ALA A 473 -49.13 -1.57 5.16
C ALA A 473 -50.15 -0.66 4.45
N ALA A 474 -50.12 0.61 4.86
CA ALA A 474 -51.11 1.62 4.52
C ALA A 474 -50.68 2.54 3.36
N GLY A 475 -49.43 2.41 2.88
CA GLY A 475 -48.87 3.30 1.86
C GLY A 475 -47.35 3.44 1.98
N GLN A 476 -46.81 4.57 1.53
CA GLN A 476 -45.39 4.88 1.73
C GLN A 476 -45.18 5.49 3.11
N ILE A 477 -44.20 4.97 3.86
CA ILE A 477 -43.82 5.50 5.17
C ILE A 477 -43.37 6.95 5.00
N SER A 478 -43.99 7.87 5.75
CA SER A 478 -43.66 9.29 5.68
C SER A 478 -42.31 9.59 6.34
N ARG A 479 -41.70 10.75 6.01
CA ARG A 479 -40.44 11.18 6.64
C ARG A 479 -40.59 11.43 8.15
N ALA A 480 -41.79 11.80 8.60
CA ALA A 480 -42.09 12.02 10.01
C ALA A 480 -42.16 10.70 10.78
N GLU A 481 -42.81 9.68 10.23
CA GLU A 481 -42.86 8.31 10.78
C GLU A 481 -41.46 7.69 10.86
N VAL A 482 -40.65 7.84 9.80
CA VAL A 482 -39.24 7.40 9.80
C VAL A 482 -38.47 8.05 10.97
N LYS A 483 -38.68 9.33 11.22
CA LYS A 483 -38.00 10.04 12.30
C LYS A 483 -38.45 9.54 13.68
N GLN A 484 -39.76 9.41 13.89
CA GLN A 484 -40.32 8.95 15.17
C GLN A 484 -39.91 7.51 15.48
N LEU A 485 -39.95 6.62 14.49
CA LEU A 485 -39.48 5.25 14.63
C LEU A 485 -37.98 5.20 14.98
N GLY A 486 -37.17 6.03 14.32
CA GLY A 486 -35.74 6.15 14.63
C GLY A 486 -35.48 6.64 16.06
N ASP A 487 -36.16 7.71 16.49
CA ASP A 487 -36.02 8.28 17.85
C ASP A 487 -36.45 7.27 18.92
N HIS A 488 -37.55 6.55 18.70
CA HIS A 488 -38.03 5.52 19.63
C HIS A 488 -37.01 4.37 19.77
N VAL A 489 -36.59 3.78 18.65
CA VAL A 489 -35.64 2.65 18.65
C VAL A 489 -34.28 3.05 19.22
N ALA A 490 -33.79 4.24 18.88
CA ALA A 490 -32.53 4.76 19.41
C ALA A 490 -32.57 4.93 20.93
N SER A 491 -33.68 5.45 21.46
CA SER A 491 -33.86 5.64 22.91
C SER A 491 -33.97 4.32 23.68
N SER A 492 -34.61 3.29 23.10
CA SER A 492 -34.82 2.01 23.77
C SER A 492 -33.58 1.11 23.79
N LEU A 493 -32.73 1.17 22.77
CA LEU A 493 -31.60 0.24 22.58
C LEU A 493 -30.22 0.81 22.93
N ARG A 494 -30.14 2.04 23.47
CA ARG A 494 -28.88 2.73 23.85
C ARG A 494 -27.80 2.67 22.77
N LEU A 495 -28.20 2.93 21.52
CA LEU A 495 -27.30 2.91 20.36
C LEU A 495 -26.26 4.04 20.44
N THR A 496 -25.06 3.79 19.91
CA THR A 496 -24.03 4.83 19.78
C THR A 496 -24.44 5.90 18.77
N PRO A 497 -23.90 7.14 18.82
CA PRO A 497 -24.22 8.19 17.85
C PRO A 497 -23.99 7.78 16.38
N ALA A 498 -22.94 6.97 16.14
CA ALA A 498 -22.64 6.43 14.82
C ALA A 498 -23.71 5.42 14.35
N GLU A 499 -24.14 4.53 15.24
CA GLU A 499 -25.21 3.57 14.97
C GLU A 499 -26.56 4.25 14.76
N ILE A 500 -26.87 5.31 15.52
CA ILE A 500 -28.08 6.11 15.31
C ILE A 500 -28.05 6.74 13.90
N THR A 501 -26.92 7.33 13.50
CA THR A 501 -26.75 7.92 12.16
C THR A 501 -26.99 6.87 11.07
N ARG A 502 -26.39 5.69 11.22
CA ARG A 502 -26.58 4.57 10.28
C ARG A 502 -28.03 4.04 10.30
N LEU A 503 -28.68 3.95 11.46
CA LEU A 503 -30.08 3.54 11.59
C LEU A 503 -31.01 4.49 10.81
N TYR A 504 -30.77 5.80 10.88
CA TYR A 504 -31.52 6.77 10.10
C TYR A 504 -31.30 6.63 8.59
N ALA A 505 -30.07 6.36 8.16
CA ALA A 505 -29.79 6.03 6.75
C ALA A 505 -30.52 4.76 6.31
N HIS A 506 -30.55 3.74 7.17
CA HIS A 506 -31.24 2.48 6.92
C HIS A 506 -32.77 2.64 6.83
N LEU A 507 -33.38 3.44 7.72
CA LEU A 507 -34.80 3.78 7.65
C LEU A 507 -35.13 4.61 6.39
N THR A 508 -34.23 5.50 6.00
CA THR A 508 -34.34 6.25 4.73
C THR A 508 -34.28 5.31 3.52
N TRP A 509 -33.51 4.23 3.61
CA TRP A 509 -33.47 3.20 2.59
C TRP A 509 -34.78 2.38 2.56
N LEU A 510 -35.26 1.89 3.71
CA LEU A 510 -36.49 1.10 3.83
C LEU A 510 -37.74 1.81 3.33
N SER A 511 -37.85 3.12 3.57
CA SER A 511 -38.98 3.93 3.08
C SER A 511 -39.03 4.11 1.55
N GLY A 512 -38.09 3.51 0.80
CA GLY A 512 -38.04 3.55 -0.65
C GLY A 512 -38.04 2.18 -1.34
N VAL A 513 -38.18 1.10 -0.57
CA VAL A 513 -38.07 -0.30 -1.02
C VAL A 513 -39.31 -1.09 -0.62
N ASP A 514 -39.76 -2.03 -1.45
CA ASP A 514 -40.85 -2.94 -1.11
C ASP A 514 -40.40 -3.92 -0.02
N ILE A 515 -40.92 -3.74 1.20
CA ILE A 515 -40.53 -4.53 2.36
C ILE A 515 -41.18 -5.90 2.30
N LYS A 516 -40.37 -6.94 2.04
CA LYS A 516 -40.82 -8.33 2.08
C LYS A 516 -40.52 -8.93 3.46
N LEU A 517 -41.54 -9.48 4.12
CA LEU A 517 -41.39 -10.25 5.37
C LEU A 517 -40.65 -11.59 5.15
N THR A 518 -40.45 -12.01 3.89
CA THR A 518 -39.77 -13.25 3.52
C THR A 518 -38.26 -13.12 3.71
N GLY A 519 -37.75 -13.59 4.85
CA GLY A 519 -36.31 -13.59 5.17
C GLY A 519 -36.00 -13.26 6.63
N LEU A 520 -36.90 -12.56 7.33
CA LEU A 520 -36.74 -12.25 8.75
C LEU A 520 -36.91 -13.48 9.66
N LYS A 521 -37.56 -14.55 9.18
CA LYS A 521 -37.85 -15.74 9.99
C LYS A 521 -36.61 -16.33 10.67
N LYS A 522 -35.48 -16.44 9.95
CA LYS A 522 -34.22 -16.92 10.54
C LYS A 522 -33.69 -16.03 11.68
N ARG A 523 -33.87 -14.71 11.59
CA ARG A 523 -33.47 -13.75 12.64
C ARG A 523 -34.45 -13.71 13.82
N LEU A 524 -35.70 -14.10 13.58
CA LEU A 524 -36.74 -14.19 14.60
C LEU A 524 -36.72 -15.54 15.33
N ASP A 525 -36.28 -16.61 14.64
CA ASP A 525 -36.17 -17.96 15.20
C ASP A 525 -35.13 -18.03 16.33
N THR A 526 -34.10 -17.19 16.29
CA THR A 526 -33.08 -17.06 17.34
C THR A 526 -33.59 -16.36 18.61
N LEU A 527 -34.79 -15.76 18.58
CA LEU A 527 -35.34 -15.00 19.70
C LEU A 527 -36.15 -15.88 20.65
N THR A 528 -35.99 -15.66 21.95
CA THR A 528 -36.74 -16.33 23.03
C THR A 528 -38.20 -15.84 23.10
N LYS A 529 -39.11 -16.62 23.71
CA LYS A 529 -40.53 -16.23 23.85
C LYS A 529 -40.76 -14.86 24.52
N PRO A 530 -40.05 -14.48 25.60
CA PRO A 530 -40.13 -13.13 26.17
C PRO A 530 -39.75 -12.03 25.18
N GLN A 531 -38.71 -12.26 24.38
CA GLN A 531 -38.20 -11.29 23.39
C GLN A 531 -39.19 -11.05 22.26
N ARG A 532 -39.80 -12.13 21.76
CA ARG A 532 -40.84 -12.04 20.73
C ARG A 532 -42.05 -11.25 21.22
N ARG A 533 -42.49 -11.46 22.48
CA ARG A 533 -43.57 -10.66 23.09
C ARG A 533 -43.22 -9.18 23.15
N HIS A 534 -42.02 -8.85 23.61
CA HIS A 534 -41.59 -7.47 23.74
C HIS A 534 -41.51 -6.75 22.39
N ILE A 535 -40.98 -7.40 21.34
CA ILE A 535 -41.02 -6.88 19.96
C ILE A 535 -42.46 -6.63 19.52
N GLY A 536 -43.38 -7.57 19.83
CA GLY A 536 -44.81 -7.40 19.56
C GLY A 536 -45.43 -6.19 20.27
N ASP A 537 -45.04 -5.93 21.52
CA ASP A 537 -45.50 -4.77 22.29
C ASP A 537 -44.99 -3.46 21.66
N VAL A 538 -43.70 -3.38 21.33
CA VAL A 538 -43.11 -2.19 20.69
C VAL A 538 -43.77 -1.91 19.34
N LEU A 539 -44.04 -2.93 18.53
CA LEU A 539 -44.74 -2.77 17.25
C LEU A 539 -46.16 -2.21 17.40
N VAL A 540 -46.88 -2.61 18.47
CA VAL A 540 -48.21 -2.07 18.78
C VAL A 540 -48.10 -0.61 19.21
N THR A 541 -47.11 -0.26 20.03
CA THR A 541 -46.87 1.14 20.45
C THR A 541 -46.53 2.04 19.27
N VAL A 542 -45.65 1.58 18.37
CA VAL A 542 -45.28 2.32 17.16
C VAL A 542 -46.50 2.50 16.24
N ALA A 543 -47.29 1.46 16.00
CA ALA A 543 -48.50 1.56 15.18
C ALA A 543 -49.58 2.47 15.81
N ALA A 544 -49.65 2.56 17.13
CA ALA A 544 -50.59 3.42 17.84
C ALA A 544 -50.13 4.89 17.92
N ALA A 545 -48.86 5.20 17.63
CA ALA A 545 -48.28 6.53 17.80
C ALA A 545 -48.90 7.61 16.90
N ASP A 546 -49.35 7.23 15.70
CA ASP A 546 -50.00 8.13 14.73
C ASP A 546 -51.49 8.35 15.03
N GLY A 547 -52.04 7.68 16.07
CA GLY A 547 -53.41 7.86 16.55
C GLY A 547 -54.51 7.29 15.64
N VAL A 548 -54.18 6.83 14.42
CA VAL A 548 -55.09 6.21 13.47
C VAL A 548 -54.47 4.92 12.96
N ILE A 549 -55.08 3.78 13.31
CA ILE A 549 -54.62 2.46 12.90
C ILE A 549 -55.50 1.96 11.76
N SER A 550 -54.92 1.74 10.59
CA SER A 550 -55.62 1.25 9.40
C SER A 550 -55.90 -0.28 9.46
N PRO A 551 -56.95 -0.77 8.79
CA PRO A 551 -57.23 -2.21 8.68
C PRO A 551 -56.08 -3.03 8.05
N GLU A 552 -55.34 -2.41 7.12
CA GLU A 552 -54.18 -3.00 6.44
C GLU A 552 -53.01 -3.21 7.41
N GLU A 553 -52.74 -2.23 8.29
CA GLU A 553 -51.74 -2.34 9.35
C GLU A 553 -52.10 -3.43 10.36
N VAL A 554 -53.37 -3.50 10.79
CA VAL A 554 -53.85 -4.58 11.69
C VAL A 554 -53.64 -5.95 11.06
N THR A 555 -53.88 -6.06 9.75
CA THR A 555 -53.69 -7.32 9.00
C THR A 555 -52.22 -7.71 8.94
N THR A 556 -51.32 -6.75 8.73
CA THR A 556 -49.88 -6.98 8.70
C THR A 556 -49.32 -7.29 10.09
N LEU A 557 -49.76 -6.57 11.13
CA LEU A 557 -49.47 -6.88 12.52
C LEU A 557 -49.92 -8.29 12.89
N ARG A 558 -51.12 -8.72 12.46
CA ARG A 558 -51.61 -10.09 12.68
C ARG A 558 -50.71 -11.13 12.01
N LYS A 559 -50.17 -10.85 10.82
CA LYS A 559 -49.18 -11.72 10.15
C LYS A 559 -47.86 -11.76 10.91
N ILE A 560 -47.39 -10.62 11.43
CA ILE A 560 -46.16 -10.53 12.22
C ILE A 560 -46.31 -11.25 13.57
N PHE A 561 -47.45 -11.13 14.26
CA PHE A 561 -47.73 -11.87 15.50
C PHE A 561 -47.67 -13.38 15.27
N LYS A 562 -48.22 -13.88 14.15
CA LYS A 562 -48.06 -15.29 13.75
C LYS A 562 -46.60 -15.67 13.49
N LEU A 563 -45.81 -14.79 12.85
CA LEU A 563 -44.37 -15.01 12.63
C LEU A 563 -43.58 -15.01 13.94
N LEU A 564 -44.01 -14.24 14.93
CA LEU A 564 -43.42 -14.15 16.28
C LEU A 564 -43.89 -15.28 17.22
N ASP A 565 -44.71 -16.23 16.76
CA ASP A 565 -45.33 -17.27 17.62
C ASP A 565 -46.12 -16.67 18.80
N LEU A 566 -46.83 -15.56 18.54
CA LEU A 566 -47.70 -14.86 19.47
C LEU A 566 -49.17 -15.05 19.09
N ASP A 567 -50.06 -15.02 20.08
CA ASP A 567 -51.50 -15.12 19.87
C ASP A 567 -52.04 -13.86 19.17
N PRO A 568 -52.54 -13.95 17.93
CA PRO A 568 -53.04 -12.80 17.19
C PRO A 568 -54.37 -12.25 17.75
N GLU A 569 -55.10 -13.01 18.57
CA GLU A 569 -56.35 -12.57 19.22
C GLU A 569 -56.08 -11.47 20.27
N THR A 570 -54.88 -11.46 20.86
CA THR A 570 -54.44 -10.45 21.85
C THR A 570 -54.13 -9.09 21.23
N LEU A 571 -54.03 -8.98 19.90
CA LEU A 571 -53.70 -7.75 19.20
C LEU A 571 -54.78 -6.67 19.40
N THR A 572 -56.05 -7.07 19.30
CA THR A 572 -57.21 -6.17 19.38
C THR A 572 -57.37 -5.54 20.77
N SER A 573 -57.12 -6.31 21.84
CA SER A 573 -57.16 -5.78 23.21
C SER A 573 -55.98 -4.84 23.49
N ARG A 574 -54.80 -5.15 22.95
CA ARG A 574 -53.58 -4.32 23.09
C ARG A 574 -53.68 -2.99 22.33
N LEU A 575 -54.16 -3.00 21.08
CA LEU A 575 -54.40 -1.77 20.32
C LEU A 575 -55.41 -0.86 21.02
N SER A 576 -56.47 -1.45 21.60
CA SER A 576 -57.47 -0.70 22.38
C SER A 576 -56.88 -0.09 23.64
N ALA A 577 -56.01 -0.82 24.35
CA ALA A 577 -55.31 -0.32 25.54
C ALA A 577 -54.29 0.79 25.23
N SER A 578 -53.60 0.72 24.10
CA SER A 578 -52.64 1.76 23.66
C SER A 578 -53.32 3.02 23.11
N GLN A 579 -54.51 2.90 22.54
CA GLN A 579 -55.33 4.05 22.13
C GLN A 579 -55.94 4.79 23.34
N THR A 580 -56.29 4.07 24.42
CA THR A 580 -56.87 4.67 25.63
C THR A 580 -55.84 5.28 26.58
N THR A 581 -54.56 4.92 26.48
CA THR A 581 -53.47 5.57 27.23
C THR A 581 -52.96 6.87 26.58
N SER A 582 -53.33 7.14 25.32
CA SER A 582 -52.91 8.34 24.56
C SER A 582 -53.97 9.45 24.51
N GLY A 583 -55.09 9.28 25.20
CA GLY A 583 -56.10 10.32 25.46
C GLY A 583 -56.42 10.41 26.96
N PRO A 584 -56.88 11.55 27.49
CA PRO A 584 -57.25 11.63 28.90
C PRO A 584 -58.36 10.60 29.16
N ALA A 585 -58.12 9.74 30.15
CA ALA A 585 -58.92 8.56 30.46
C ALA A 585 -60.44 8.84 30.42
N PRO A 586 -61.27 7.94 29.88
CA PRO A 586 -62.71 8.08 29.97
C PRO A 586 -63.10 7.99 31.46
N ALA A 587 -63.71 9.06 31.96
CA ALA A 587 -64.19 9.14 33.32
C ALA A 587 -65.29 8.10 33.55
N GLU A 588 -64.95 6.99 34.18
CA GLU A 588 -65.93 6.11 34.82
C GLU A 588 -66.46 6.79 36.09
N ARG A 589 -67.41 7.72 35.92
CA ARG A 589 -68.47 8.08 36.88
C ARG A 589 -69.36 9.20 36.30
N PRO A 590 -70.69 9.16 36.47
CA PRO A 590 -71.57 10.25 36.04
C PRO A 590 -71.26 11.53 36.82
N ILE A 591 -70.98 12.63 36.10
CA ILE A 591 -70.83 13.96 36.69
C ILE A 591 -72.24 14.48 37.01
N VAL A 592 -72.61 14.48 38.28
CA VAL A 592 -73.81 15.16 38.77
C VAL A 592 -73.51 16.66 38.78
N VAL A 593 -74.24 17.42 37.96
CA VAL A 593 -74.22 18.88 37.99
C VAL A 593 -74.88 19.35 39.28
N ARG A 594 -74.12 20.11 40.07
CA ARG A 594 -74.51 20.83 41.30
C ARG A 594 -76.01 21.17 41.39
N GLU A 595 -76.63 20.79 42.50
CA GLU A 595 -77.88 21.40 42.97
C GLU A 595 -77.64 22.84 43.46
N ALA A 596 -78.63 23.69 43.23
CA ALA A 596 -78.61 25.11 43.57
C ALA A 596 -78.74 25.33 45.09
N GLY A 597 -77.81 26.06 45.69
CA GLY A 597 -77.93 26.48 47.09
C GLY A 597 -76.76 27.29 47.64
N VAL A 598 -77.05 28.58 47.84
CA VAL A 598 -76.48 29.57 48.77
C VAL A 598 -74.99 29.96 48.66
N GLN A 599 -74.79 31.27 48.53
CA GLN A 599 -73.52 32.00 48.46
C GLN A 599 -72.81 32.05 49.81
N ASP A 600 -71.47 31.98 49.80
CA ASP A 600 -70.61 32.37 50.92
C ASP A 600 -69.38 33.12 50.39
N PRO A 601 -68.68 33.93 51.21
CA PRO A 601 -68.37 35.33 50.89
C PRO A 601 -67.01 35.48 50.22
N GLY A 602 -66.87 36.55 49.44
CA GLY A 602 -65.67 36.87 48.67
C GLY A 602 -64.39 37.01 49.50
N PHE A 603 -63.27 36.61 48.91
CA PHE A 603 -61.93 36.85 49.43
C PHE A 603 -61.43 38.25 49.00
N PRO A 604 -60.76 38.99 49.91
CA PRO A 604 -60.36 40.38 49.68
C PRO A 604 -59.18 40.50 48.70
N ILE A 605 -59.25 41.51 47.83
CA ILE A 605 -58.20 41.89 46.89
C ILE A 605 -57.09 42.66 47.65
N PRO A 606 -55.81 42.26 47.58
CA PRO A 606 -54.71 43.01 48.20
C PRO A 606 -54.46 44.37 47.51
N PRO A 607 -54.06 45.43 48.25
CA PRO A 607 -53.98 46.80 47.74
C PRO A 607 -52.77 47.06 46.82
N ARG A 608 -52.98 48.02 45.91
CA ARG A 608 -52.05 48.52 44.89
C ARG A 608 -50.96 49.39 45.53
N GLN A 609 -49.68 49.06 45.31
CA GLN A 609 -48.55 49.96 45.60
C GLN A 609 -48.05 50.66 44.33
N VAL A 610 -47.80 51.96 44.49
CA VAL A 610 -47.42 52.94 43.48
C VAL A 610 -45.91 53.21 43.59
N GLU A 611 -45.25 53.28 42.43
CA GLU A 611 -43.96 53.92 42.12
C GLU A 611 -42.65 53.47 42.80
N GLY A 612 -41.72 53.01 41.95
CA GLY A 612 -40.44 53.72 41.77
C GLY A 612 -39.19 53.20 42.49
N ARG A 613 -38.33 52.52 41.71
CA ARG A 613 -36.84 52.57 41.71
C ARG A 613 -36.08 51.31 42.23
N GLN A 614 -35.39 50.70 41.27
CA GLN A 614 -34.22 49.78 41.30
C GLN A 614 -34.42 48.26 41.52
N PRO A 615 -33.61 47.42 40.83
CA PRO A 615 -33.98 46.05 40.48
C PRO A 615 -33.49 45.04 41.53
N GLN A 616 -34.42 44.31 42.14
CA GLN A 616 -34.12 43.10 42.90
C GLN A 616 -34.86 41.90 42.29
N ALA A 617 -34.13 40.79 42.25
CA ALA A 617 -34.45 39.55 41.57
C ALA A 617 -35.88 39.05 41.84
N VAL A 618 -36.60 38.74 40.76
CA VAL A 618 -37.87 38.01 40.81
C VAL A 618 -37.53 36.52 40.91
N PRO A 619 -37.99 35.77 41.92
CA PRO A 619 -37.86 34.32 41.91
C PRO A 619 -38.74 33.78 40.79
N SER A 620 -38.12 33.09 39.83
CA SER A 620 -38.83 32.25 38.87
C SER A 620 -39.67 31.25 39.66
N VAL A 621 -40.98 31.22 39.41
CA VAL A 621 -41.82 30.09 39.81
C VAL A 621 -41.25 28.89 39.05
N ALA A 622 -40.40 28.13 39.72
CA ALA A 622 -39.77 26.95 39.17
C ALA A 622 -40.90 25.93 38.95
N PHE A 623 -41.18 25.63 37.69
CA PHE A 623 -41.83 24.39 37.31
C PHE A 623 -40.93 23.26 37.84
N ARG A 624 -41.27 22.71 39.01
CA ARG A 624 -40.61 21.51 39.54
C ARG A 624 -41.25 20.33 38.83
N LEU A 625 -40.51 19.74 37.90
CA LEU A 625 -40.74 18.37 37.49
C LEU A 625 -40.69 17.52 38.76
N ASP A 626 -41.65 16.60 38.90
CA ASP A 626 -41.65 15.68 40.02
C ASP A 626 -40.50 14.69 39.82
N ASP A 627 -39.42 14.89 40.58
CA ASP A 627 -38.22 14.06 40.54
C ASP A 627 -38.53 12.58 40.80
N ALA A 628 -39.60 12.26 41.53
CA ALA A 628 -40.04 10.88 41.72
C ALA A 628 -40.68 10.31 40.46
N THR A 629 -41.49 11.09 39.75
CA THR A 629 -42.07 10.68 38.46
C THR A 629 -41.00 10.60 37.37
N LEU A 630 -40.01 11.51 37.36
CA LEU A 630 -38.84 11.43 36.46
C LEU A 630 -37.97 10.21 36.77
N GLN A 631 -37.65 9.94 38.04
CA GLN A 631 -36.89 8.75 38.42
C GLN A 631 -37.67 7.46 38.15
N GLN A 632 -39.01 7.50 38.23
CA GLN A 632 -39.84 6.37 37.88
C GLN A 632 -39.85 6.13 36.36
N ILE A 633 -40.00 7.17 35.54
CA ILE A 633 -39.88 7.06 34.08
C ILE A 633 -38.47 6.65 33.67
N GLU A 634 -37.42 7.19 34.29
CA GLU A 634 -36.02 6.83 34.05
C GLU A 634 -35.72 5.39 34.48
N SER A 635 -36.28 4.91 35.60
CA SER A 635 -36.09 3.53 36.07
C SER A 635 -36.91 2.51 35.27
N GLU A 636 -38.12 2.86 34.82
CA GLU A 636 -38.93 2.05 33.91
C GLU A 636 -38.25 1.99 32.52
N THR A 637 -37.73 3.12 32.01
CA THR A 637 -36.98 3.16 30.74
C THR A 637 -35.62 2.45 30.86
N ALA A 638 -34.95 2.53 32.02
CA ALA A 638 -33.71 1.82 32.29
C ALA A 638 -33.93 0.31 32.47
N ALA A 639 -35.04 -0.11 33.07
CA ALA A 639 -35.42 -1.53 33.19
C ALA A 639 -35.73 -2.13 31.82
N VAL A 640 -36.43 -1.40 30.95
CA VAL A 640 -36.66 -1.79 29.55
C VAL A 640 -35.34 -1.84 28.76
N SER A 641 -34.45 -0.87 28.96
CA SER A 641 -33.11 -0.86 28.33
C SER A 641 -32.23 -2.02 28.79
N LEU A 642 -32.23 -2.35 30.08
CA LEU A 642 -31.44 -3.45 30.64
C LEU A 642 -31.95 -4.80 30.15
N LEU A 643 -33.28 -4.97 30.09
CA LEU A 643 -33.89 -6.15 29.48
C LEU A 643 -33.50 -6.25 28.00
N LEU A 644 -33.53 -5.15 27.24
CA LEU A 644 -33.15 -5.16 25.83
C LEU A 644 -31.67 -5.47 25.58
N VAL A 645 -30.75 -5.01 26.45
CA VAL A 645 -29.32 -5.36 26.37
C VAL A 645 -29.08 -6.84 26.71
N ASP A 646 -29.73 -7.37 27.74
CA ASP A 646 -29.67 -8.78 28.13
C ASP A 646 -30.33 -9.70 27.08
N ILE A 647 -31.35 -9.19 26.37
CA ILE A 647 -32.06 -9.86 25.29
C ILE A 647 -31.19 -10.10 24.04
N PHE A 648 -30.19 -9.25 23.78
CA PHE A 648 -29.34 -9.35 22.58
C PHE A 648 -27.85 -9.57 22.88
N GLY A 649 -27.42 -9.59 24.15
CA GLY A 649 -26.03 -9.72 24.57
C GLY A 649 -25.46 -11.15 24.52
N GLU A 650 -26.30 -12.18 24.58
CA GLU A 650 -25.85 -13.57 24.69
C GLU A 650 -25.67 -14.24 23.31
N ASP A 651 -24.60 -13.90 22.60
CA ASP A 651 -24.06 -14.78 21.52
C ASP A 651 -22.58 -14.46 21.16
N GLN A 652 -21.81 -13.83 22.07
CA GLN A 652 -20.37 -13.67 21.93
C GLN A 652 -19.57 -14.14 23.15
N GLU A 653 -19.81 -15.36 23.60
CA GLU A 653 -18.82 -16.10 24.40
C GLU A 653 -18.47 -17.43 23.72
N GLN A 654 -18.04 -17.37 22.46
CA GLN A 654 -17.34 -18.48 21.80
C GLN A 654 -16.60 -18.04 20.52
N SER A 655 -15.82 -16.96 20.58
CA SER A 655 -14.78 -16.67 19.57
C SER A 655 -13.70 -15.70 20.06
N MET A 656 -13.26 -15.86 21.31
CA MET A 656 -11.98 -15.33 21.75
C MET A 656 -11.40 -16.36 22.71
N HIS A 657 -10.59 -17.27 22.20
CA HIS A 657 -9.48 -17.99 22.86
C HIS A 657 -9.24 -19.27 22.07
N GLN A 658 -8.34 -19.22 21.08
CA GLN A 658 -7.53 -20.37 20.68
C GLN A 658 -6.33 -19.88 19.85
N ARG A 659 -5.21 -19.67 20.55
CA ARG A 659 -3.89 -19.98 19.99
C ARG A 659 -3.87 -21.47 19.66
N PRO A 660 -3.44 -21.91 18.48
CA PRO A 660 -3.07 -23.30 18.31
C PRO A 660 -1.60 -23.45 18.73
N ASP A 661 -1.39 -23.80 20.01
CA ASP A 661 -0.26 -24.66 20.36
C ASP A 661 -0.63 -26.10 19.98
N VAL A 662 0.24 -26.70 19.17
CA VAL A 662 0.13 -28.05 18.64
C VAL A 662 0.73 -29.06 19.63
N SER A 663 -0.05 -30.02 20.14
CA SER A 663 0.40 -31.41 20.36
C SER A 663 -0.68 -32.40 20.85
N ALA A 664 -0.78 -33.53 20.12
CA ALA A 664 -1.09 -34.92 20.52
C ALA A 664 -2.47 -35.30 21.13
N ALA A 665 -3.24 -36.21 20.49
CA ALA A 665 -3.05 -37.68 20.56
C ALA A 665 -4.21 -38.48 19.89
N ALA A 666 -3.81 -39.43 19.03
CA ALA A 666 -4.32 -40.78 18.69
C ALA A 666 -5.81 -41.22 18.84
N ALA A 667 -6.35 -41.88 17.79
CA ALA A 667 -6.94 -43.24 17.85
C ALA A 667 -7.19 -43.89 16.45
N THR A 668 -6.31 -44.82 16.07
CA THR A 668 -6.52 -46.20 15.50
C THR A 668 -7.67 -46.58 14.56
N SER A 669 -7.34 -47.11 13.36
CA SER A 669 -7.46 -48.54 12.91
C SER A 669 -6.92 -48.72 11.45
N SER A 670 -5.73 -49.34 11.25
CA SER A 670 -5.42 -50.72 10.76
C SER A 670 -5.73 -50.96 9.25
N VAL A 671 -4.89 -51.52 8.36
CA VAL A 671 -3.83 -52.57 8.40
C VAL A 671 -2.85 -52.40 7.20
N GLY A 672 -1.55 -52.72 7.36
CA GLY A 672 -0.72 -53.23 6.22
C GLY A 672 0.79 -52.91 6.11
N ASN A 673 1.62 -53.38 7.06
CA ASN A 673 3.06 -53.78 6.96
C ASN A 673 4.15 -52.90 6.28
N ALA A 674 5.13 -52.47 7.12
CA ALA A 674 6.56 -52.89 7.13
C ALA A 674 7.63 -51.77 7.19
N MET A 675 8.31 -51.72 8.36
CA MET A 675 9.71 -51.38 8.66
C MET A 675 10.31 -49.95 8.46
N ASP A 676 10.65 -49.39 9.63
CA ASP A 676 11.91 -48.72 10.04
C ASP A 676 12.10 -47.18 9.94
N VAL A 677 11.92 -46.56 11.12
CA VAL A 677 12.51 -45.39 11.78
C VAL A 677 13.45 -44.43 11.01
N GLY A 678 13.07 -43.15 10.95
CA GLY A 678 13.98 -42.02 10.71
C GLY A 678 13.26 -40.69 10.40
N THR A 679 13.37 -39.71 11.28
CA THR A 679 12.65 -38.42 11.26
C THR A 679 13.08 -37.46 10.14
N ASP A 680 12.27 -37.32 9.09
CA ASP A 680 12.43 -36.31 8.02
C ASP A 680 11.80 -34.95 8.42
N ARG A 681 12.32 -34.33 9.48
CA ARG A 681 12.12 -32.89 9.70
C ARG A 681 13.14 -32.11 8.88
N SER A 682 12.70 -31.27 7.95
CA SER A 682 13.60 -30.34 7.24
C SER A 682 14.31 -29.41 8.23
N VAL A 683 15.59 -29.13 8.01
CA VAL A 683 16.27 -28.04 8.73
C VAL A 683 15.66 -26.73 8.25
N GLN A 684 15.36 -25.81 9.17
CA GLN A 684 14.67 -24.56 8.84
C GLN A 684 15.46 -23.78 7.78
N GLY A 685 14.84 -23.52 6.62
CA GLY A 685 15.45 -22.83 5.48
C GLY A 685 16.11 -23.73 4.43
N LEU A 686 16.14 -25.05 4.62
CA LEU A 686 16.64 -26.02 3.62
C LEU A 686 15.53 -26.95 3.14
N ASP A 687 15.55 -27.28 1.85
CA ASP A 687 14.68 -28.31 1.30
C ASP A 687 15.10 -29.72 1.78
N LEU A 688 14.34 -30.74 1.40
CA LEU A 688 14.56 -32.10 1.87
C LEU A 688 15.89 -32.72 1.34
N PRO A 689 16.24 -32.58 0.04
CA PRO A 689 17.56 -33.01 -0.46
C PRO A 689 18.74 -32.36 0.28
N HIS A 690 18.73 -31.04 0.46
CA HIS A 690 19.81 -30.32 1.13
C HIS A 690 19.83 -30.59 2.63
N THR A 691 18.68 -30.83 3.27
CA THR A 691 18.63 -31.30 4.66
C THR A 691 19.29 -32.67 4.82
N ARG A 692 19.04 -33.60 3.90
CA ARG A 692 19.64 -34.93 3.91
C ARG A 692 21.15 -34.87 3.64
N PHE A 693 21.57 -34.04 2.68
CA PHE A 693 22.97 -33.80 2.40
C PHE A 693 23.69 -33.21 3.63
N LEU A 694 23.13 -32.18 4.26
CA LEU A 694 23.72 -31.54 5.45
C LEU A 694 23.83 -32.52 6.63
N ARG A 695 22.83 -33.36 6.85
CA ARG A 695 22.88 -34.41 7.89
C ARG A 695 23.95 -35.44 7.60
N ALA A 696 24.06 -35.91 6.35
CA ALA A 696 25.09 -36.87 5.96
C ALA A 696 26.49 -36.26 6.08
N LEU A 697 26.63 -34.96 5.77
CA LEU A 697 27.89 -34.24 5.94
C LEU A 697 28.31 -34.16 7.42
N ALA A 698 27.34 -33.97 8.32
CA ALA A 698 27.54 -33.86 9.76
C ALA A 698 27.90 -35.18 10.47
N GLU A 699 27.88 -36.33 9.77
CA GLU A 699 28.31 -37.62 10.33
C GLU A 699 29.83 -37.72 10.50
N ARG A 700 30.61 -36.81 9.90
CA ARG A 700 32.07 -36.77 10.02
C ARG A 700 32.56 -35.34 10.17
N ASP A 701 33.52 -35.15 11.06
CA ASP A 701 34.15 -33.85 11.29
C ASP A 701 35.10 -33.43 10.16
N GLN A 702 35.55 -34.37 9.32
CA GLN A 702 36.45 -34.14 8.19
C GLN A 702 36.12 -35.06 7.01
N TRP A 703 36.26 -34.54 5.80
CA TRP A 703 36.01 -35.25 4.53
C TRP A 703 37.18 -35.06 3.56
N GLU A 704 37.58 -36.12 2.86
CA GLU A 704 38.44 -35.97 1.68
C GLU A 704 37.64 -35.43 0.48
N ALA A 705 38.28 -34.65 -0.39
CA ALA A 705 37.62 -33.94 -1.50
C ALA A 705 36.79 -34.88 -2.40
N ALA A 706 37.35 -36.03 -2.79
CA ALA A 706 36.65 -37.00 -3.63
C ALA A 706 35.43 -37.64 -2.93
N ALA A 707 35.49 -37.84 -1.60
CA ALA A 707 34.39 -38.39 -0.83
C ALA A 707 33.27 -37.37 -0.60
N PHE A 708 33.62 -36.09 -0.49
CA PHE A 708 32.66 -34.98 -0.43
C PHE A 708 31.90 -34.83 -1.75
N GLU A 709 32.59 -34.83 -2.89
CA GLU A 709 31.95 -34.73 -4.21
C GLU A 709 31.01 -35.92 -4.49
N ALA A 710 31.41 -37.13 -4.11
CA ALA A 710 30.56 -38.32 -4.21
C ALA A 710 29.31 -38.22 -3.32
N LEU A 711 29.44 -37.63 -2.13
CA LEU A 711 28.30 -37.40 -1.24
C LEU A 711 27.35 -36.33 -1.81
N ALA A 712 27.89 -35.24 -2.35
CA ALA A 712 27.12 -34.18 -2.98
C ALA A 712 26.38 -34.64 -4.23
N THR A 713 26.94 -35.59 -4.98
CA THR A 713 26.30 -36.18 -6.17
C THR A 713 25.17 -37.16 -5.80
N LYS A 714 25.21 -37.73 -4.59
CA LYS A 714 24.25 -38.74 -4.12
C LYS A 714 22.94 -38.13 -3.62
N HIS A 715 22.97 -36.88 -3.15
CA HIS A 715 21.84 -36.16 -2.58
C HIS A 715 21.36 -35.09 -3.55
#